data_AF-A0AAD7DIW5-F1
#
_entry.id   AF-A0AAD7DIW5-F1
#
_cell.length_a   1.000
_cell.length_b   1.000
_cell.length_c   1.000
_cell.angle_alpha   90.00
_cell.angle_beta   90.00
_cell.angle_gamma   90.00
#
_symmetry.space_group_name_H-M   'P 1'
#
loop_
_entity.id
_entity.type
_entity.pdbx_description
1 polymer ?
#
loop_
_entity_poly.entity_id
_entity_poly.type
_entity_poly.pdbx_seq_one_letter_code
_entity_poly.pdbx_strand_id
1 'polypeptide(L)'
;MSNPNFDQTVCTPEEVASEGFSGFYCYTRRQNVGLVVVSLAGFLSLAAVVGMFGLILRNIIRAREFTDPRKRRLIKVPMDMFVLSLLTADLFQSLGVVMDVRWINDGVVRAGGLCTAQGVLQNIGQAGIAMTTFIITLQTFDAIWRRGGITSLRWASVLVGIIWAFLILTVAISASVHNNPAFYAPTPYWCWISSSYPNYRIALENFWLWIGFAVSVLYIPLLFCETERIRPGEPEWWIFKLHTRSSGNSERRSQLAIICALAYCLPVLPTSLARWFLVVHGDVKPFASAQAQFIIKGIFSLSGVCDVVAFQYARSGLLLFGSAAEEASVESEPVAAEGDDISVNDSDKSTGPPKFRTHGPLKKHWKFFVLWLVVNAFDAVWITYYVRAATDPNPRTAVNRSHGGWQAYYLIMYCFGFCLGFANIVVCMWYAQSARAPARTRGATRSTMIHYSWHGARILILLPVAVILGLGPFFSPFIGVKLGQEQAWLHRCDSYPVEIVLSGLSFNAPNTSLPTATFSIRQDGILQSQYQYSLTNDAVNTSIWRFGPAPGQSLPDGQIVTYNLTNSSVTATCAGNNTTECTQGSFDNSGFLSFVLTTLSNATNVNLKTVDGDWVYAKSDDAPSYMLREVKSDGSFGDVVVRTAVTEPGHCTLLKLCANGATVENLAPVGLTLMKQNEYARVCTIPNSN
;
A
#
# COMPACT_ATOMS: atom_id res chain seq x y z
N MET A 1 6.71 -18.99 26.70
CA MET A 1 7.39 -18.62 27.97
C MET A 1 8.41 -17.53 27.65
N SER A 2 8.06 -16.27 27.90
CA SER A 2 8.97 -15.12 27.74
C SER A 2 9.78 -14.95 29.02
N ASN A 3 11.10 -14.86 28.88
CA ASN A 3 12.01 -14.61 30.00
C ASN A 3 11.96 -13.11 30.35
N PRO A 4 11.55 -12.72 31.58
CA PRO A 4 11.28 -11.32 31.94
C PRO A 4 12.50 -10.39 31.84
N ASN A 5 13.71 -10.94 31.85
CA ASN A 5 14.95 -10.16 31.72
C ASN A 5 15.24 -9.67 30.28
N PHE A 6 14.55 -10.19 29.27
CA PHE A 6 14.77 -9.80 27.87
C PHE A 6 13.81 -8.72 27.36
N ASP A 7 12.77 -8.42 28.12
CA ASP A 7 11.74 -7.43 27.76
C ASP A 7 11.95 -6.07 28.47
N GLN A 8 13.03 -5.94 29.25
CA GLN A 8 13.44 -4.67 29.84
C GLN A 8 14.05 -3.74 28.77
N THR A 9 13.58 -2.49 28.75
CA THR A 9 14.13 -1.39 27.95
C THR A 9 15.44 -0.89 28.56
N VAL A 10 16.33 -0.35 27.73
CA VAL A 10 17.62 0.21 28.19
C VAL A 10 17.42 1.57 28.91
N CYS A 11 16.32 2.26 28.62
CA CYS A 11 15.97 3.57 29.21
C CYS A 11 15.31 3.45 30.58
N THR A 12 15.39 4.54 31.35
CA THR A 12 14.69 4.67 32.63
C THR A 12 13.16 4.72 32.44
N PRO A 13 12.35 4.30 33.44
CA PRO A 13 10.89 4.33 33.34
C PRO A 13 10.31 5.73 33.07
N GLU A 14 10.99 6.78 33.54
CA GLU A 14 10.61 8.19 33.32
C GLU A 14 10.82 8.62 31.86
N GLU A 15 11.87 8.15 31.21
CA GLU A 15 12.13 8.42 29.80
C GLU A 15 11.14 7.70 28.88
N VAL A 16 10.76 6.46 29.22
CA VAL A 16 9.74 5.69 28.48
C VAL A 16 8.38 6.39 28.51
N ALA A 17 8.03 7.06 29.62
CA ALA A 17 6.80 7.85 29.71
C ALA A 17 6.79 9.11 28.83
N SER A 18 7.94 9.53 28.28
CA SER A 18 8.13 10.77 27.51
C SER A 18 8.42 10.58 26.01
N GLU A 19 8.46 9.32 25.52
CA GLU A 19 8.79 8.97 24.12
C GLU A 19 7.94 9.73 23.09
N GLY A 20 6.67 10.01 23.41
CA GLY A 20 5.74 10.73 22.53
C GLY A 20 5.97 12.25 22.42
N PHE A 21 6.68 12.88 23.37
CA PHE A 21 6.86 14.34 23.42
C PHE A 21 8.23 14.81 22.93
N SER A 22 9.24 13.93 22.88
CA SER A 22 10.65 14.33 22.75
C SER A 22 11.38 13.75 21.53
N GLY A 23 10.69 13.05 20.62
CA GLY A 23 11.26 12.61 19.35
C GLY A 23 12.39 11.59 19.50
N PHE A 24 12.31 10.71 20.50
CA PHE A 24 13.24 9.60 20.71
C PHE A 24 12.50 8.28 20.95
N TYR A 25 13.15 7.15 20.68
CA TYR A 25 12.60 5.81 20.88
C TYR A 25 13.63 4.90 21.57
N CYS A 26 13.22 4.24 22.66
CA CYS A 26 14.08 3.37 23.45
C CYS A 26 13.99 1.91 23.01
N TYR A 27 15.13 1.25 22.86
CA TYR A 27 15.14 -0.16 22.48
C TYR A 27 15.06 -1.10 23.69
N THR A 28 14.33 -2.19 23.52
CA THR A 28 14.46 -3.41 24.33
C THR A 28 15.72 -4.19 23.95
N ARG A 29 16.19 -5.06 24.86
CA ARG A 29 17.36 -5.90 24.60
C ARG A 29 17.21 -6.77 23.34
N ARG A 30 16.00 -7.26 23.04
CA ARG A 30 15.72 -8.02 21.81
C ARG A 30 15.78 -7.16 20.55
N GLN A 31 15.26 -5.93 20.61
CA GLN A 31 15.30 -5.00 19.48
C GLN A 31 16.74 -4.58 19.18
N ASN A 32 17.57 -4.34 20.20
CA ASN A 32 19.00 -4.09 20.02
C ASN A 32 19.71 -5.24 19.30
N VAL A 33 19.42 -6.50 19.66
CA VAL A 33 19.98 -7.67 18.94
C VAL A 33 19.50 -7.72 17.48
N GLY A 34 18.22 -7.41 17.23
CA GLY A 34 17.69 -7.31 15.87
C GLY A 34 18.42 -6.23 15.04
N LEU A 35 18.69 -5.08 15.65
CA LEU A 35 19.41 -3.98 15.02
C LEU A 35 20.87 -4.35 14.73
N VAL A 36 21.54 -5.13 15.59
CA VAL A 36 22.89 -5.67 15.32
C VAL A 36 22.90 -6.51 14.03
N VAL A 37 21.90 -7.37 13.82
CA VAL A 37 21.79 -8.19 12.60
C VAL A 37 21.63 -7.30 11.37
N VAL A 38 20.81 -6.26 11.45
CA VAL A 38 20.63 -5.27 10.38
C VAL A 38 21.95 -4.55 10.06
N SER A 39 22.67 -4.08 11.08
CA SER A 39 23.97 -3.41 10.89
C SER A 39 25.02 -4.34 10.27
N LEU A 40 25.09 -5.62 10.69
CA LEU A 40 26.00 -6.61 10.09
C LEU A 40 25.70 -6.84 8.61
N ALA A 41 24.42 -6.95 8.23
CA ALA A 41 24.02 -7.02 6.83
C ALA A 41 24.44 -5.77 6.04
N GLY A 42 24.26 -4.58 6.64
CA GLY A 42 24.73 -3.31 6.07
C GLY A 42 26.25 -3.27 5.86
N PHE A 43 27.05 -3.74 6.81
CA PHE A 43 28.52 -3.83 6.67
C PHE A 43 28.92 -4.79 5.55
N LEU A 44 28.24 -5.93 5.41
CA LEU A 44 28.52 -6.88 4.35
C LEU A 44 28.24 -6.28 2.96
N SER A 45 27.10 -5.59 2.81
CA SER A 45 26.78 -4.85 1.58
C SER A 45 27.77 -3.73 1.30
N LEU A 46 28.15 -2.95 2.32
CA LEU A 46 29.14 -1.89 2.19
C LEU A 46 30.49 -2.45 1.72
N ALA A 47 30.96 -3.53 2.33
CA ALA A 47 32.22 -4.19 1.96
C ALA A 47 32.16 -4.74 0.52
N ALA A 48 31.05 -5.35 0.12
CA ALA A 48 30.86 -5.86 -1.23
C ALA A 48 30.91 -4.72 -2.28
N VAL A 49 30.17 -3.64 -2.05
CA VAL A 49 30.08 -2.49 -2.96
C VAL A 49 31.41 -1.74 -3.05
N VAL A 50 32.06 -1.47 -1.91
CA VAL A 50 33.40 -0.84 -1.87
C VAL A 50 34.45 -1.74 -2.53
N GLY A 51 34.38 -3.06 -2.28
CA GLY A 51 35.24 -4.04 -2.96
C GLY A 51 35.07 -3.98 -4.48
N MET A 52 33.85 -3.91 -4.98
CA MET A 52 33.57 -3.75 -6.41
C MET A 52 34.10 -2.42 -6.97
N PHE A 53 33.90 -1.30 -6.28
CA PHE A 53 34.52 -0.03 -6.69
C PHE A 53 36.05 -0.11 -6.72
N GLY A 54 36.65 -0.80 -5.75
CA GLY A 54 38.09 -1.06 -5.71
C GLY A 54 38.58 -1.89 -6.90
N LEU A 55 37.84 -2.94 -7.29
CA LEU A 55 38.14 -3.74 -8.48
C LEU A 55 37.98 -2.93 -9.77
N ILE A 56 36.93 -2.10 -9.88
CA ILE A 56 36.73 -1.19 -11.00
C ILE A 56 37.90 -0.19 -11.08
N LEU A 57 38.31 0.41 -9.96
CA LEU A 57 39.44 1.34 -9.90
C LEU A 57 40.77 0.67 -10.29
N ARG A 58 41.03 -0.54 -9.78
CA ARG A 58 42.20 -1.35 -10.18
C ARG A 58 42.20 -1.62 -11.68
N ASN A 59 41.05 -1.94 -12.26
CA ASN A 59 40.92 -2.15 -13.70
C ASN A 59 41.13 -0.85 -14.49
N ILE A 60 40.67 0.31 -14.00
CA ILE A 60 40.94 1.61 -14.62
C ILE A 60 42.44 1.92 -14.62
N ILE A 61 43.12 1.69 -13.49
CA ILE A 61 44.56 1.93 -13.37
C ILE A 61 45.32 1.05 -14.36
N ARG A 62 45.03 -0.25 -14.40
CA ARG A 62 45.61 -1.17 -15.40
C ARG A 62 45.25 -0.77 -16.83
N ALA A 63 44.05 -0.25 -17.06
CA ALA A 63 43.62 0.18 -18.38
C ALA A 63 44.40 1.41 -18.89
N ARG A 64 44.96 2.24 -17.99
CA ARG A 64 45.79 3.39 -18.36
C ARG A 64 47.14 2.97 -18.96
N GLU A 65 47.61 1.76 -18.68
CA GLU A 65 48.86 1.21 -19.21
C GLU A 65 48.73 0.83 -20.70
N PHE A 66 47.52 0.61 -21.22
CA PHE A 66 47.33 0.34 -22.66
C PHE A 66 47.54 1.60 -23.51
N THR A 67 48.21 1.45 -24.64
CA THR A 67 48.51 2.53 -25.60
C THR A 67 47.30 2.96 -26.43
N ASP A 68 46.31 2.08 -26.63
CA ASP A 68 45.12 2.37 -27.44
C ASP A 68 44.06 3.19 -26.66
N PRO A 69 43.71 4.42 -27.11
CA PRO A 69 42.68 5.25 -26.47
C PRO A 69 41.27 4.64 -26.47
N ARG A 70 40.97 3.65 -27.32
CA ARG A 70 39.70 2.91 -27.29
C ARG A 70 39.65 1.89 -26.14
N LYS A 71 40.79 1.28 -25.80
CA LYS A 71 40.90 0.34 -24.67
C LYS A 71 40.91 1.08 -23.30
N ARG A 72 41.23 2.38 -23.27
CA ARG A 72 41.23 3.25 -22.07
C ARG A 72 39.85 3.70 -21.55
N ARG A 73 38.78 3.59 -22.35
CA ARG A 73 37.45 4.09 -21.92
C ARG A 73 36.80 3.15 -20.89
N LEU A 74 36.50 3.70 -19.71
CA LEU A 74 35.78 3.02 -18.62
C LEU A 74 34.37 2.63 -19.03
N ILE A 75 33.64 3.57 -19.63
CA ILE A 75 32.25 3.41 -20.03
C ILE A 75 32.23 3.08 -21.52
N LYS A 76 31.92 1.83 -21.84
CA LYS A 76 31.86 1.33 -23.22
C LYS A 76 30.41 1.15 -23.67
N VAL A 77 29.54 0.78 -22.75
CA VAL A 77 28.13 0.45 -23.03
C VAL A 77 27.22 1.31 -22.14
N PRO A 78 26.02 1.73 -22.62
CA PRO A 78 25.03 2.44 -21.81
C PRO A 78 24.71 1.78 -20.45
N MET A 79 24.71 0.44 -20.40
CA MET A 79 24.47 -0.32 -19.17
C MET A 79 25.51 -0.05 -18.08
N ASP A 80 26.75 0.29 -18.43
CA ASP A 80 27.82 0.58 -17.48
C ASP A 80 27.47 1.80 -16.62
N MET A 81 26.77 2.80 -17.20
CA MET A 81 26.33 3.99 -16.46
C MET A 81 25.24 3.67 -15.44
N PHE A 82 24.29 2.80 -15.79
CA PHE A 82 23.23 2.39 -14.86
C PHE A 82 23.78 1.54 -13.73
N VAL A 83 24.70 0.62 -14.01
CA VAL A 83 25.36 -0.17 -12.97
C VAL A 83 26.16 0.72 -12.02
N LEU A 84 26.91 1.71 -12.53
CA LEU A 84 27.63 2.65 -11.67
C LEU A 84 26.68 3.49 -10.81
N SER A 85 25.56 3.92 -11.37
CA SER A 85 24.51 4.63 -10.62
C SER A 85 23.90 3.76 -9.53
N LEU A 86 23.60 2.49 -9.83
CA LEU A 86 23.06 1.50 -8.91
C LEU A 86 24.01 1.26 -7.73
N LEU A 87 25.29 0.94 -8.02
CA LEU A 87 26.32 0.73 -7.00
C LEU A 87 26.56 1.97 -6.13
N THR A 88 26.42 3.18 -6.70
CA THR A 88 26.54 4.43 -5.94
C THR A 88 25.34 4.62 -5.01
N ALA A 89 24.13 4.25 -5.44
CA ALA A 89 22.95 4.29 -4.59
C ALA A 89 23.01 3.22 -3.47
N ASP A 90 23.49 2.01 -3.75
CA ASP A 90 23.76 0.98 -2.73
C ASP A 90 24.80 1.42 -1.70
N LEU A 91 25.81 2.19 -2.12
CA LEU A 91 26.79 2.77 -1.21
C LEU A 91 26.09 3.71 -0.20
N PHE A 92 25.24 4.61 -0.67
CA PHE A 92 24.47 5.52 0.20
C PHE A 92 23.52 4.76 1.14
N GLN A 93 22.79 3.76 0.62
CA GLN A 93 21.92 2.91 1.44
C GLN A 93 22.72 2.19 2.53
N SER A 94 23.83 1.55 2.17
CA SER A 94 24.65 0.77 3.11
C SER A 94 25.27 1.65 4.19
N LEU A 95 25.72 2.86 3.84
CA LEU A 95 26.21 3.86 4.81
C LEU A 95 25.10 4.26 5.79
N GLY A 96 23.88 4.50 5.31
CA GLY A 96 22.73 4.83 6.15
C GLY A 96 22.29 3.69 7.09
N VAL A 97 22.53 2.43 6.72
CA VAL A 97 22.27 1.27 7.58
C VAL A 97 23.39 1.07 8.61
N VAL A 98 24.66 1.27 8.23
CA VAL A 98 25.80 1.13 9.16
C VAL A 98 25.75 2.15 10.30
N MET A 99 25.13 3.31 10.10
CA MET A 99 24.88 4.30 11.16
C MET A 99 24.05 3.76 12.32
N ASP A 100 23.30 2.66 12.14
CA ASP A 100 22.54 2.01 13.22
C ASP A 100 23.43 1.53 14.37
N VAL A 101 24.73 1.34 14.16
CA VAL A 101 25.71 1.00 15.22
C VAL A 101 25.70 2.00 16.35
N ARG A 102 25.49 3.29 16.04
CA ARG A 102 25.42 4.32 17.08
C ARG A 102 24.20 4.11 17.99
N TRP A 103 23.07 3.76 17.39
CA TRP A 103 21.82 3.49 18.11
C TRP A 103 21.90 2.21 18.95
N ILE A 104 22.64 1.20 18.46
CA ILE A 104 22.94 -0.03 19.22
C ILE A 104 23.75 0.30 20.48
N ASN A 105 24.77 1.16 20.36
CA ASN A 105 25.61 1.55 21.50
C ASN A 105 24.83 2.39 22.52
N ASP A 106 24.02 3.32 22.04
CA ASP A 106 23.31 4.26 22.90
C ASP A 106 22.02 3.64 23.49
N GLY A 107 21.52 2.55 22.91
CA GLY A 107 20.29 1.88 23.35
C GLY A 107 19.01 2.70 23.13
N VAL A 108 19.12 3.84 22.44
CA VAL A 108 18.05 4.79 22.13
C VAL A 108 18.36 5.48 20.80
N VAL A 109 17.32 5.75 20.01
CA VAL A 109 17.41 6.58 18.80
C VAL A 109 16.78 7.93 19.06
N ARG A 110 17.48 9.02 18.71
CA ARG A 110 17.06 10.40 19.01
C ARG A 110 17.01 11.23 17.74
N ALA A 111 15.97 12.05 17.59
CA ALA A 111 15.93 13.07 16.55
C ALA A 111 17.10 14.06 16.73
N GLY A 112 17.70 14.49 15.60
CA GLY A 112 18.88 15.36 15.61
C GLY A 112 19.73 15.19 14.34
N GLY A 113 20.88 15.86 14.27
CA GLY A 113 21.72 15.90 13.07
C GLY A 113 22.15 14.52 12.55
N LEU A 114 22.47 13.58 13.46
CA LEU A 114 22.83 12.20 13.09
C LEU A 114 21.64 11.45 12.47
N CYS A 115 20.45 11.62 13.04
CA CYS A 115 19.21 11.03 12.56
C CYS A 115 18.80 11.58 11.19
N THR A 116 18.96 12.89 11.00
CA THR A 116 18.77 13.55 9.70
C THR A 116 19.76 13.01 8.67
N ALA A 117 21.05 12.93 8.99
CA ALA A 117 22.05 12.39 8.07
C ALA A 117 21.73 10.94 7.69
N GLN A 118 21.33 10.11 8.65
CA GLN A 118 20.91 8.75 8.40
C GLN A 118 19.70 8.67 7.47
N GLY A 119 18.64 9.43 7.76
CA GLY A 119 17.42 9.44 6.96
C GLY A 119 17.65 9.90 5.53
N VAL A 120 18.51 10.92 5.34
CA VAL A 120 18.93 11.40 4.01
C VAL A 120 19.66 10.30 3.23
N LEU A 121 20.66 9.66 3.83
CA LEU A 121 21.44 8.61 3.17
C LEU A 121 20.55 7.41 2.76
N GLN A 122 19.65 7.00 3.65
CA GLN A 122 18.71 5.92 3.38
C GLN A 122 17.71 6.29 2.27
N ASN A 123 17.15 7.50 2.29
CA ASN A 123 16.21 7.95 1.27
C ASN A 123 16.88 8.03 -0.12
N ILE A 124 18.06 8.65 -0.22
CA ILE A 124 18.82 8.76 -1.48
C ILE A 124 19.14 7.36 -2.02
N GLY A 125 19.68 6.48 -1.18
CA GLY A 125 20.08 5.14 -1.59
C GLY A 125 18.90 4.31 -2.08
N GLN A 126 17.83 4.22 -1.29
CA GLN A 126 16.68 3.38 -1.60
C GLN A 126 15.92 3.87 -2.83
N ALA A 127 15.65 5.17 -2.93
CA ALA A 127 15.00 5.76 -4.10
C ALA A 127 15.90 5.64 -5.35
N GLY A 128 17.21 5.82 -5.19
CA GLY A 128 18.19 5.70 -6.27
C GLY A 128 18.27 4.29 -6.86
N ILE A 129 18.30 3.26 -6.01
CA ILE A 129 18.26 1.86 -6.44
C ILE A 129 16.96 1.59 -7.19
N ALA A 130 15.81 1.97 -6.61
CA ALA A 130 14.50 1.71 -7.21
C ALA A 130 14.34 2.37 -8.60
N MET A 131 14.74 3.63 -8.75
CA MET A 131 14.69 4.33 -10.04
C MET A 131 15.67 3.75 -11.06
N THR A 132 16.89 3.45 -10.64
CA THR A 132 17.90 2.88 -11.54
C THR A 132 17.45 1.51 -12.06
N THR A 133 16.92 0.66 -11.18
CA THR A 133 16.37 -0.65 -11.53
C THR A 133 15.15 -0.54 -12.46
N PHE A 134 14.27 0.42 -12.22
CA PHE A 134 13.15 0.71 -13.12
C PHE A 134 13.64 1.06 -14.54
N ILE A 135 14.68 1.89 -14.67
CA ILE A 135 15.24 2.22 -16.00
C ILE A 135 15.93 1.01 -16.63
N ILE A 136 16.71 0.24 -15.85
CA ILE A 136 17.38 -0.97 -16.34
C ILE A 136 16.35 -1.94 -16.93
N THR A 137 15.26 -2.21 -16.19
CA THR A 137 14.20 -3.14 -16.63
C THR A 137 13.48 -2.66 -17.89
N LEU A 138 13.19 -1.35 -17.99
CA LEU A 138 12.61 -0.77 -19.21
C LEU A 138 13.54 -0.91 -20.42
N GLN A 139 14.83 -0.66 -20.24
CA GLN A 139 15.80 -0.76 -21.34
C GLN A 139 16.05 -2.20 -21.77
N THR A 140 16.13 -3.13 -20.82
CA THR A 140 16.23 -4.56 -21.14
C THR A 140 14.99 -5.03 -21.87
N PHE A 141 13.80 -4.57 -21.46
CA PHE A 141 12.55 -4.86 -22.16
C PHE A 141 12.58 -4.31 -23.60
N ASP A 142 12.97 -3.06 -23.80
CA ASP A 142 13.04 -2.46 -25.13
C ASP A 142 14.07 -3.16 -26.04
N ALA A 143 15.23 -3.54 -25.48
CA ALA A 143 16.27 -4.25 -26.21
C ALA A 143 15.80 -5.63 -26.70
N ILE A 144 15.06 -6.37 -25.88
CA ILE A 144 14.48 -7.66 -26.26
C ILE A 144 13.35 -7.45 -27.27
N TRP A 145 12.44 -6.51 -26.99
CA TRP A 145 11.20 -6.36 -27.73
C TRP A 145 11.38 -5.71 -29.11
N ARG A 146 12.23 -4.68 -29.22
CA ARG A 146 12.45 -3.94 -30.47
C ARG A 146 13.70 -4.39 -31.22
N ARG A 147 14.51 -5.31 -30.65
CA ARG A 147 15.85 -5.71 -31.14
C ARG A 147 16.79 -4.53 -31.40
N GLY A 148 16.50 -3.36 -30.85
CA GLY A 148 17.14 -2.09 -31.18
C GLY A 148 17.30 -1.17 -29.97
N GLY A 149 17.54 -1.75 -28.79
CA GLY A 149 17.64 -1.03 -27.52
C GLY A 149 18.58 0.17 -27.56
N ILE A 150 18.54 1.03 -26.53
CA ILE A 150 19.25 2.32 -26.50
C ILE A 150 20.74 2.12 -26.79
N THR A 151 21.18 2.51 -27.99
CA THR A 151 22.57 2.41 -28.45
C THR A 151 23.42 3.62 -28.07
N SER A 152 22.77 4.71 -27.64
CA SER A 152 23.40 6.00 -27.43
C SER A 152 23.77 6.24 -25.96
N LEU A 153 25.06 6.48 -25.71
CA LEU A 153 25.58 6.79 -24.38
C LEU A 153 25.06 8.12 -23.83
N ARG A 154 24.74 9.08 -24.72
CA ARG A 154 24.19 10.38 -24.34
C ARG A 154 22.84 10.23 -23.64
N TRP A 155 21.98 9.34 -24.13
CA TRP A 155 20.68 9.09 -23.51
C TRP A 155 20.82 8.47 -22.12
N ALA A 156 21.77 7.54 -21.94
CA ALA A 156 22.04 6.98 -20.62
C ALA A 156 22.53 8.04 -19.62
N SER A 157 23.41 8.94 -20.05
CA SER A 157 23.88 10.06 -19.22
C SER A 157 22.75 11.00 -18.81
N VAL A 158 21.84 11.34 -19.74
CA VAL A 158 20.68 12.19 -19.44
C VAL A 158 19.77 11.51 -18.42
N LEU A 159 19.47 10.22 -18.59
CA LEU A 159 18.62 9.48 -17.66
C LEU A 159 19.21 9.37 -16.26
N VAL A 160 20.49 9.04 -16.15
CA VAL A 160 21.21 9.06 -14.85
C VAL A 160 21.21 10.46 -14.26
N GLY A 161 21.46 11.49 -15.07
CA GLY A 161 21.40 12.89 -14.63
C GLY A 161 20.03 13.28 -14.07
N ILE A 162 18.93 12.84 -14.69
CA ILE A 162 17.56 13.07 -14.19
C ILE A 162 17.34 12.37 -12.84
N ILE A 163 17.80 11.13 -12.67
CA ILE A 163 17.72 10.41 -11.39
C ILE A 163 18.42 11.21 -10.29
N TRP A 164 19.69 11.55 -10.49
CA TRP A 164 20.46 12.27 -9.47
C TRP A 164 19.94 13.67 -9.22
N ALA A 165 19.43 14.37 -10.24
CA ALA A 165 18.76 15.65 -10.06
C ALA A 165 17.51 15.52 -9.18
N PHE A 166 16.70 14.46 -9.38
CA PHE A 166 15.57 14.16 -8.50
C PHE A 166 16.03 13.86 -7.08
N LEU A 167 17.05 13.00 -6.89
CA LEU A 167 17.58 12.66 -5.56
C LEU A 167 18.09 13.91 -4.83
N ILE A 168 18.85 14.77 -5.49
CA ILE A 168 19.32 16.05 -4.93
C ILE A 168 18.14 16.95 -4.56
N LEU A 169 17.11 17.01 -5.41
CA LEU A 169 15.89 17.75 -5.11
C LEU A 169 15.18 17.21 -3.86
N THR A 170 15.14 15.89 -3.65
CA THR A 170 14.55 15.32 -2.43
C THR A 170 15.28 15.77 -1.17
N VAL A 171 16.61 15.87 -1.21
CA VAL A 171 17.43 16.40 -0.11
C VAL A 171 17.13 17.88 0.11
N ALA A 172 17.08 18.67 -0.96
CA ALA A 172 16.77 20.09 -0.89
C ALA A 172 15.38 20.35 -0.29
N ILE A 173 14.37 19.56 -0.67
CA ILE A 173 13.03 19.62 -0.07
C ILE A 173 13.09 19.26 1.41
N SER A 174 13.79 18.18 1.78
CA SER A 174 13.90 17.78 3.18
C SER A 174 14.62 18.82 4.06
N ALA A 175 15.52 19.61 3.46
CA ALA A 175 16.20 20.72 4.13
C ALA A 175 15.37 22.01 4.11
N SER A 176 14.51 22.24 3.11
CA SER A 176 13.71 23.47 3.03
C SER A 176 12.46 23.44 3.91
N VAL A 177 11.93 22.25 4.22
CA VAL A 177 10.81 22.06 5.14
C VAL A 177 11.33 22.21 6.59
N HIS A 178 11.53 23.44 7.03
CA HIS A 178 11.86 23.77 8.42
C HIS A 178 10.57 23.87 9.24
N ASN A 179 10.21 22.80 9.97
CA ASN A 179 9.10 22.83 10.91
C ASN A 179 9.43 21.99 12.16
N ASN A 180 8.79 22.35 13.29
CA ASN A 180 8.60 21.47 14.42
C ASN A 180 7.30 20.69 14.16
N PRO A 181 7.32 19.37 13.91
CA PRO A 181 8.41 18.40 14.14
C PRO A 181 9.38 18.20 12.96
N ALA A 182 10.59 17.71 13.26
CA ALA A 182 11.65 17.47 12.28
C ALA A 182 11.22 16.56 11.11
N PHE A 183 11.68 16.88 9.90
CA PHE A 183 11.33 16.13 8.67
C PHE A 183 11.78 14.67 8.72
N TYR A 184 12.99 14.40 9.21
CA TYR A 184 13.45 13.05 9.52
C TYR A 184 13.37 12.82 11.02
N ALA A 185 12.68 11.75 11.41
CA ALA A 185 12.44 11.38 12.80
C ALA A 185 12.51 9.85 12.98
N PRO A 186 12.67 9.35 14.22
CA PRO A 186 12.62 7.93 14.50
C PRO A 186 11.24 7.34 14.17
N THR A 187 11.20 6.26 13.37
CA THR A 187 9.92 5.66 12.90
C THR A 187 9.94 4.12 12.87
N PRO A 188 9.70 3.45 14.01
CA PRO A 188 10.19 3.80 15.34
C PRO A 188 11.67 3.43 15.52
N TYR A 189 12.17 2.41 14.79
CA TYR A 189 13.47 1.77 15.07
C TYR A 189 14.67 2.40 14.37
N TRP A 190 14.47 3.22 13.36
CA TRP A 190 15.54 3.92 12.64
C TRP A 190 15.02 5.27 12.16
N CYS A 191 15.94 6.13 11.74
CA CYS A 191 15.58 7.45 11.24
C CYS A 191 15.10 7.39 9.79
N TRP A 192 13.90 7.89 9.57
CA TRP A 192 13.26 7.97 8.26
C TRP A 192 12.32 9.18 8.21
N ILE A 193 11.63 9.39 7.09
CA ILE A 193 10.70 10.52 6.92
C ILE A 193 9.62 10.42 7.99
N SER A 194 9.38 11.52 8.72
CA SER A 194 8.48 11.58 9.87
C SER A 194 7.03 11.22 9.53
N SER A 195 6.31 10.66 10.51
CA SER A 195 4.91 10.24 10.40
C SER A 195 3.96 11.41 10.16
N SER A 196 4.38 12.62 10.54
CA SER A 196 3.68 13.87 10.29
C SER A 196 3.61 14.23 8.80
N TYR A 197 4.41 13.59 7.93
CA TYR A 197 4.53 13.90 6.50
C TYR A 197 4.24 12.69 5.60
N PRO A 198 3.04 12.08 5.66
CA PRO A 198 2.72 10.84 4.95
C PRO A 198 2.76 11.01 3.41
N ASN A 199 2.36 12.18 2.90
CA ASN A 199 2.39 12.46 1.46
C ASN A 199 3.83 12.44 0.90
N TYR A 200 4.80 12.94 1.68
CA TYR A 200 6.21 12.96 1.29
C TYR A 200 6.84 11.56 1.35
N ARG A 201 6.46 10.72 2.32
CA ARG A 201 6.85 9.30 2.36
C ARG A 201 6.47 8.56 1.07
N ILE A 202 5.25 8.81 0.58
CA ILE A 202 4.75 8.18 -0.64
C ILE A 202 5.50 8.71 -1.86
N ALA A 203 5.56 10.03 -2.03
CA ALA A 203 6.10 10.64 -3.24
C ALA A 203 7.62 10.46 -3.41
N LEU A 204 8.39 10.52 -2.32
CA LEU A 204 9.85 10.54 -2.37
C LEU A 204 10.47 9.14 -2.38
N GLU A 205 9.80 8.15 -1.79
CA GLU A 205 10.39 6.82 -1.60
C GLU A 205 9.45 5.67 -2.00
N ASN A 206 8.27 5.55 -1.37
CA ASN A 206 7.44 4.35 -1.55
C ASN A 206 6.93 4.20 -2.99
N PHE A 207 6.59 5.30 -3.67
CA PHE A 207 6.16 5.29 -5.07
C PHE A 207 7.19 4.62 -5.98
N TRP A 208 8.47 5.00 -5.83
CA TRP A 208 9.57 4.48 -6.64
C TRP A 208 9.87 3.01 -6.34
N LEU A 209 9.85 2.66 -5.06
CA LEU A 209 10.06 1.29 -4.61
C LEU A 209 8.98 0.36 -5.20
N TRP A 210 7.71 0.74 -5.12
CA TRP A 210 6.59 -0.07 -5.62
C TRP A 210 6.53 -0.14 -7.15
N ILE A 211 6.79 0.96 -7.88
CA ILE A 211 6.80 0.92 -9.34
C ILE A 211 7.98 0.09 -9.87
N GLY A 212 9.16 0.22 -9.26
CA GLY A 212 10.33 -0.60 -9.58
C GLY A 212 10.08 -2.09 -9.32
N PHE A 213 9.41 -2.41 -8.20
CA PHE A 213 9.01 -3.78 -7.88
C PHE A 213 8.01 -4.34 -8.89
N ALA A 214 6.92 -3.60 -9.16
CA ALA A 214 5.89 -4.02 -10.11
C ALA A 214 6.48 -4.30 -11.49
N VAL A 215 7.34 -3.42 -12.00
CA VAL A 215 7.96 -3.56 -13.33
C VAL A 215 8.96 -4.71 -13.39
N SER A 216 9.72 -4.94 -12.32
CA SER A 216 10.66 -6.06 -12.23
C SER A 216 9.93 -7.41 -12.20
N VAL A 217 8.81 -7.50 -11.49
CA VAL A 217 7.95 -8.70 -11.49
C VAL A 217 7.31 -8.91 -12.86
N LEU A 218 6.83 -7.85 -13.51
CA LEU A 218 6.26 -7.93 -14.86
C LEU A 218 7.26 -8.43 -15.91
N TYR A 219 8.55 -8.17 -15.71
CA TYR A 219 9.61 -8.60 -16.62
C TYR A 219 9.87 -10.12 -16.59
N ILE A 220 9.69 -10.79 -15.46
CA ILE A 220 10.02 -12.23 -15.30
C ILE A 220 9.21 -13.13 -16.26
N PRO A 221 7.87 -13.04 -16.34
CA PRO A 221 7.07 -13.84 -17.28
C PRO A 221 7.36 -13.53 -18.75
N LEU A 222 7.71 -12.27 -19.06
CA LEU A 222 8.00 -11.83 -20.43
C LEU A 222 9.26 -12.50 -21.01
N LEU A 223 10.22 -12.88 -20.16
CA LEU A 223 11.39 -13.67 -20.58
C LEU A 223 11.03 -15.10 -20.95
N PHE A 224 10.11 -15.74 -20.21
CA PHE A 224 9.67 -17.11 -20.48
C PHE A 224 8.88 -17.21 -21.79
N CYS A 225 8.05 -16.21 -22.12
CA CYS A 225 7.27 -16.21 -23.36
C CYS A 225 8.14 -16.10 -24.63
N GLU A 226 9.31 -15.47 -24.57
CA GLU A 226 10.22 -15.36 -25.74
C GLU A 226 11.06 -16.63 -25.95
N THR A 227 11.37 -17.41 -24.91
CA THR A 227 12.10 -18.69 -25.07
C THR A 227 11.30 -19.74 -25.86
N GLU A 228 9.97 -19.70 -25.82
CA GLU A 228 9.10 -20.62 -26.57
C GLU A 228 8.95 -20.24 -28.06
N ARG A 229 9.35 -19.02 -28.45
CA ARG A 229 9.06 -18.45 -29.78
C ARG A 229 10.01 -18.92 -30.90
N ILE A 230 10.93 -19.85 -30.63
CA ILE A 230 11.97 -20.30 -31.59
C ILE A 230 11.64 -21.65 -32.28
N ARG A 231 10.48 -22.29 -32.08
CA ARG A 231 10.10 -23.45 -32.92
C ARG A 231 8.69 -23.35 -33.50
N PRO A 232 8.55 -23.11 -34.81
CA PRO A 232 7.34 -23.45 -35.54
C PRO A 232 7.33 -24.97 -35.77
N GLY A 233 6.53 -25.69 -34.98
CA GLY A 233 6.32 -27.13 -35.17
C GLY A 233 5.73 -27.78 -33.92
N GLU A 234 4.41 -27.98 -33.96
CA GLU A 234 3.54 -28.76 -33.06
C GLU A 234 2.95 -28.07 -31.82
N PRO A 235 1.62 -28.16 -31.60
CA PRO A 235 0.91 -27.47 -30.53
C PRO A 235 0.61 -28.43 -29.36
N GLU A 236 1.52 -28.60 -28.42
CA GLU A 236 1.20 -29.23 -27.13
C GLU A 236 1.80 -28.41 -25.98
N TRP A 237 0.94 -27.62 -25.32
CA TRP A 237 1.30 -26.67 -24.26
C TRP A 237 1.33 -27.31 -22.85
N TRP A 238 1.05 -28.61 -22.72
CA TRP A 238 0.97 -29.32 -21.44
C TRP A 238 2.17 -30.22 -21.13
N ILE A 239 3.15 -30.35 -22.04
CA ILE A 239 4.32 -31.20 -21.80
C ILE A 239 5.52 -30.34 -21.37
N PHE A 240 5.74 -30.23 -20.06
CA PHE A 240 7.00 -29.74 -19.48
C PHE A 240 8.15 -30.72 -19.75
N LYS A 241 8.63 -30.79 -20.99
CA LYS A 241 9.88 -31.49 -21.31
C LYS A 241 11.03 -30.49 -21.13
N LEU A 242 11.75 -30.58 -20.01
CA LEU A 242 13.08 -29.98 -19.88
C LEU A 242 14.00 -30.64 -20.90
N HIS A 243 14.10 -30.05 -22.09
CA HIS A 243 15.11 -30.42 -23.08
C HIS A 243 16.33 -29.52 -22.87
N THR A 244 17.37 -30.07 -22.25
CA THR A 244 18.73 -29.53 -22.30
C THR A 244 19.23 -29.61 -23.73
N ARG A 245 19.20 -28.51 -24.48
CA ARG A 245 19.89 -28.41 -25.77
C ARG A 245 20.76 -27.15 -25.80
N SER A 246 22.06 -27.41 -25.75
CA SER A 246 23.20 -26.50 -25.97
C SER A 246 22.97 -25.52 -27.13
N SER A 247 22.61 -24.28 -26.79
CA SER A 247 22.83 -23.08 -27.61
C SER A 247 23.33 -21.97 -26.67
N GLY A 248 24.62 -22.03 -26.35
CA GLY A 248 25.22 -21.39 -25.17
C GLY A 248 25.15 -19.86 -25.06
N ASN A 249 24.74 -19.14 -26.12
CA ASN A 249 24.68 -17.67 -26.12
C ASN A 249 23.29 -17.08 -25.87
N SER A 250 22.19 -17.75 -26.24
CA SER A 250 20.83 -17.25 -25.98
C SER A 250 20.32 -17.62 -24.59
N GLU A 251 20.65 -18.83 -24.14
CA GLU A 251 20.27 -19.37 -22.82
C GLU A 251 20.99 -18.63 -21.69
N ARG A 252 22.27 -18.28 -21.89
CA ARG A 252 23.04 -17.45 -20.97
C ARG A 252 22.46 -16.03 -20.86
N ARG A 253 21.96 -15.44 -21.96
CA ARG A 253 21.35 -14.10 -21.96
C ARG A 253 20.01 -14.04 -21.22
N SER A 254 19.17 -15.07 -21.31
CA SER A 254 17.91 -15.14 -20.56
C SER A 254 18.12 -15.46 -19.08
N GLN A 255 19.01 -16.40 -18.75
CA GLN A 255 19.37 -16.73 -17.36
C GLN A 255 19.93 -15.52 -16.61
N LEU A 256 20.79 -14.73 -17.25
CA LEU A 256 21.38 -13.52 -16.65
C LEU A 256 20.33 -12.43 -16.37
N ALA A 257 19.35 -12.26 -17.25
CA ALA A 257 18.27 -11.28 -17.07
C ALA A 257 17.32 -11.65 -15.91
N ILE A 258 17.08 -12.94 -15.70
CA ILE A 258 16.29 -13.47 -14.58
C ILE A 258 17.02 -13.23 -13.26
N ILE A 259 18.34 -13.47 -13.20
CA ILE A 259 19.15 -13.26 -11.99
C ILE A 259 19.11 -11.78 -11.56
N CYS A 260 19.26 -10.84 -12.49
CA CYS A 260 19.15 -9.41 -12.17
C CYS A 260 17.77 -9.02 -11.63
N ALA A 261 16.69 -9.58 -12.20
CA ALA A 261 15.33 -9.27 -11.74
C ALA A 261 15.04 -9.87 -10.36
N LEU A 262 15.50 -11.10 -10.10
CA LEU A 262 15.35 -11.75 -8.80
C LEU A 262 16.18 -11.09 -7.70
N ALA A 263 17.37 -10.59 -8.04
CA ALA A 263 18.26 -9.88 -7.11
C ALA A 263 17.60 -8.64 -6.50
N TYR A 264 16.76 -7.94 -7.28
CA TYR A 264 15.98 -6.81 -6.77
C TYR A 264 14.66 -7.25 -6.11
N CYS A 265 13.91 -8.18 -6.71
CA CYS A 265 12.60 -8.58 -6.19
C CYS A 265 12.67 -9.24 -4.80
N LEU A 266 13.69 -10.06 -4.54
CA LEU A 266 13.78 -10.84 -3.31
C LEU A 266 13.97 -9.95 -2.07
N PRO A 267 14.87 -8.95 -2.06
CA PRO A 267 15.00 -8.03 -0.93
C PRO A 267 13.86 -7.01 -0.83
N VAL A 268 13.29 -6.58 -1.96
CA VAL A 268 12.32 -5.49 -2.00
C VAL A 268 10.91 -5.93 -1.63
N LEU A 269 10.51 -7.18 -1.93
CA LEU A 269 9.15 -7.67 -1.68
C LEU A 269 8.74 -7.58 -0.20
N PRO A 270 9.49 -8.12 0.77
CA PRO A 270 9.08 -8.08 2.17
C PRO A 270 8.96 -6.63 2.69
N THR A 271 9.89 -5.75 2.29
CA THR A 271 9.88 -4.33 2.65
C THR A 271 8.71 -3.59 2.02
N SER A 272 8.36 -3.92 0.78
CA SER A 272 7.20 -3.35 0.06
C SER A 272 5.90 -3.63 0.80
N LEU A 273 5.69 -4.88 1.24
CA LEU A 273 4.50 -5.27 1.99
C LEU A 273 4.44 -4.58 3.35
N ALA A 274 5.54 -4.55 4.10
CA ALA A 274 5.58 -3.90 5.41
C ALA A 274 5.27 -2.41 5.32
N ARG A 275 5.85 -1.70 4.34
CA ARG A 275 5.61 -0.26 4.13
C ARG A 275 4.23 0.04 3.58
N TRP A 276 3.67 -0.85 2.75
CA TRP A 276 2.30 -0.74 2.28
C TRP A 276 1.32 -0.78 3.46
N PHE A 277 1.50 -1.72 4.39
CA PHE A 277 0.66 -1.85 5.57
C PHE A 277 0.70 -0.58 6.45
N LEU A 278 1.89 0.02 6.64
CA LEU A 278 2.05 1.27 7.39
C LEU A 278 1.30 2.45 6.75
N VAL A 279 1.27 2.52 5.42
CA VAL A 279 0.54 3.58 4.70
C VAL A 279 -0.98 3.40 4.85
N VAL A 280 -1.46 2.16 4.91
CA VAL A 280 -2.89 1.84 5.02
C VAL A 280 -3.41 2.03 6.45
N HIS A 281 -2.70 1.51 7.44
CA HIS A 281 -3.15 1.44 8.83
C HIS A 281 -2.53 2.52 9.73
N GLY A 282 -1.68 3.38 9.16
CA GLY A 282 -0.86 4.33 9.91
C GLY A 282 0.25 3.62 10.70
N ASP A 283 1.10 4.41 11.36
CA ASP A 283 2.18 3.87 12.22
C ASP A 283 1.62 3.18 13.50
N VAL A 284 0.29 3.04 13.61
CA VAL A 284 -0.49 2.53 14.76
C VAL A 284 -0.58 1.01 14.83
N LYS A 285 -0.48 0.36 13.68
CA LYS A 285 -0.48 -1.10 13.61
C LYS A 285 0.73 -1.56 12.82
N PRO A 286 1.76 -2.14 13.47
CA PRO A 286 2.87 -2.73 12.74
C PRO A 286 2.40 -3.98 11.97
N PHE A 287 2.86 -4.12 10.72
CA PHE A 287 2.55 -5.28 9.85
C PHE A 287 2.89 -6.63 10.48
N ALA A 288 3.94 -6.65 11.31
CA ALA A 288 4.45 -7.84 11.96
C ALA A 288 5.14 -7.46 13.28
N SER A 289 5.43 -8.47 14.10
CA SER A 289 6.22 -8.31 15.33
C SER A 289 7.52 -7.54 15.08
N ALA A 290 8.02 -6.81 16.09
CA ALA A 290 9.25 -6.01 15.99
C ALA A 290 10.42 -6.83 15.41
N GLN A 291 10.54 -8.11 15.81
CA GLN A 291 11.57 -9.03 15.33
C GLN A 291 11.46 -9.29 13.82
N ALA A 292 10.24 -9.49 13.32
CA ALA A 292 10.01 -9.67 11.89
C ALA A 292 10.37 -8.42 11.09
N GLN A 293 10.17 -7.21 11.63
CA GLN A 293 10.59 -5.98 10.97
C GLN A 293 12.12 -5.86 10.84
N PHE A 294 12.88 -6.27 11.87
CA PHE A 294 14.34 -6.34 11.76
C PHE A 294 14.81 -7.38 10.74
N ILE A 295 14.12 -8.53 10.63
CA ILE A 295 14.44 -9.53 9.59
C ILE A 295 14.18 -8.95 8.20
N ILE A 296 13.03 -8.32 7.99
CA ILE A 296 12.67 -7.66 6.72
C ILE A 296 13.71 -6.60 6.35
N LYS A 297 14.04 -5.71 7.30
CA LYS A 297 15.06 -4.67 7.11
C LYS A 297 16.44 -5.28 6.86
N GLY A 298 16.78 -6.38 7.52
CA GLY A 298 18.04 -7.10 7.35
C GLY A 298 18.18 -7.70 5.96
N ILE A 299 17.14 -8.37 5.46
CA ILE A 299 17.10 -8.89 4.08
C ILE A 299 17.26 -7.74 3.09
N PHE A 300 16.54 -6.64 3.29
CA PHE A 300 16.64 -5.47 2.42
C PHE A 300 18.02 -4.80 2.48
N SER A 301 18.69 -4.85 3.64
CA SER A 301 20.05 -4.33 3.82
C SER A 301 21.11 -5.17 3.09
N LEU A 302 20.78 -6.38 2.62
CA LEU A 302 21.63 -7.21 1.77
C LEU A 302 21.53 -6.87 0.27
N SER A 303 20.74 -5.86 -0.13
CA SER A 303 20.56 -5.48 -1.55
C SER A 303 21.88 -5.30 -2.29
N GLY A 304 22.84 -4.58 -1.69
CA GLY A 304 24.14 -4.33 -2.30
C GLY A 304 24.93 -5.61 -2.57
N VAL A 305 24.87 -6.62 -1.69
CA VAL A 305 25.46 -7.94 -1.97
C VAL A 305 24.77 -8.60 -3.14
N CYS A 306 23.43 -8.61 -3.16
CA CYS A 306 22.64 -9.17 -4.24
C CYS A 306 22.97 -8.51 -5.59
N ASP A 307 23.11 -7.20 -5.62
CA ASP A 307 23.42 -6.42 -6.84
C ASP A 307 24.86 -6.62 -7.31
N VAL A 308 25.83 -6.72 -6.39
CA VAL A 308 27.21 -7.07 -6.71
C VAL A 308 27.33 -8.48 -7.28
N VAL A 309 26.66 -9.45 -6.65
CA VAL A 309 26.63 -10.84 -7.12
C VAL A 309 25.96 -10.89 -8.50
N ALA A 310 24.79 -10.26 -8.65
CA ALA A 310 24.11 -10.16 -9.93
C ALA A 310 25.01 -9.53 -10.99
N PHE A 311 25.75 -8.46 -10.68
CA PHE A 311 26.70 -7.84 -11.62
C PHE A 311 27.81 -8.82 -12.07
N GLN A 312 28.43 -9.55 -11.14
CA GLN A 312 29.49 -10.51 -11.47
C GLN A 312 28.98 -11.63 -12.38
N TYR A 313 27.76 -12.14 -12.12
CA TYR A 313 27.12 -13.14 -12.98
C TYR A 313 26.62 -12.55 -14.31
N ALA A 314 26.14 -11.30 -14.31
CA ALA A 314 25.46 -10.66 -15.43
C ALA A 314 26.37 -10.24 -16.59
N ARG A 315 27.71 -10.20 -16.44
CA ARG A 315 28.68 -10.16 -17.55
C ARG A 315 30.11 -10.00 -17.02
N SER A 316 30.95 -11.02 -17.20
CA SER A 316 32.41 -10.93 -17.08
C SER A 316 33.09 -9.99 -18.08
N GLY A 317 32.32 -9.23 -18.88
CA GLY A 317 32.79 -8.31 -19.92
C GLY A 317 32.55 -6.82 -19.67
N LEU A 318 31.75 -6.47 -18.66
CA LEU A 318 31.39 -5.08 -18.35
C LEU A 318 32.52 -4.39 -17.56
N LEU A 319 32.74 -3.08 -17.70
CA LEU A 319 33.76 -2.33 -16.93
C LEU A 319 35.19 -2.96 -16.99
N LEU A 320 35.66 -3.25 -18.21
CA LEU A 320 37.02 -3.75 -18.52
C LEU A 320 37.34 -5.21 -18.15
N PHE A 321 36.42 -5.98 -17.56
CA PHE A 321 36.68 -7.40 -17.23
C PHE A 321 36.78 -8.34 -18.44
N GLY A 322 36.31 -7.92 -19.64
CA GLY A 322 36.19 -8.79 -20.82
C GLY A 322 37.39 -8.88 -21.76
N SER A 323 38.43 -8.05 -21.59
CA SER A 323 39.49 -7.97 -22.61
C SER A 323 40.47 -9.15 -22.58
N ALA A 324 40.50 -9.97 -21.53
CA ALA A 324 41.48 -11.05 -21.39
C ALA A 324 40.99 -12.42 -21.91
N ALA A 325 39.68 -12.60 -22.10
CA ALA A 325 39.11 -13.90 -22.47
C ALA A 325 38.89 -14.08 -23.98
N GLU A 326 38.78 -12.98 -24.74
CA GLU A 326 38.48 -13.03 -26.18
C GLU A 326 39.74 -13.10 -27.07
N GLU A 327 40.92 -12.70 -26.55
CA GLU A 327 42.21 -12.88 -27.25
C GLU A 327 42.74 -14.33 -27.16
N ALA A 328 42.24 -15.17 -26.25
CA ALA A 328 42.67 -16.57 -26.14
C ALA A 328 42.00 -17.53 -27.15
N SER A 329 40.94 -17.09 -27.85
CA SER A 329 40.14 -17.96 -28.73
C SER A 329 40.19 -17.58 -30.22
N VAL A 330 40.97 -16.56 -30.60
CA VAL A 330 41.04 -16.06 -31.99
C VAL A 330 42.34 -16.48 -32.70
N GLU A 331 43.33 -17.02 -31.98
CA GLU A 331 44.65 -17.36 -32.55
C GLU A 331 44.78 -18.80 -33.10
N SER A 332 43.68 -19.58 -33.17
CA SER A 332 43.74 -20.96 -33.67
C SER A 332 42.58 -21.29 -34.61
N GLU A 333 42.68 -20.91 -35.89
CA GLU A 333 42.33 -21.81 -37.00
C GLU A 333 42.76 -21.21 -38.36
N PRO A 334 43.39 -22.00 -39.26
CA PRO A 334 43.94 -21.52 -40.51
C PRO A 334 42.91 -21.48 -41.64
N VAL A 335 43.15 -20.58 -42.59
CA VAL A 335 42.46 -20.41 -43.86
C VAL A 335 42.67 -21.65 -44.76
N ALA A 336 41.60 -22.25 -45.24
CA ALA A 336 41.61 -23.17 -46.36
C ALA A 336 40.61 -22.70 -47.42
N ALA A 337 41.12 -22.53 -48.64
CA ALA A 337 40.38 -22.23 -49.85
C ALA A 337 40.01 -23.54 -50.56
N GLU A 338 38.79 -23.65 -51.08
CA GLU A 338 38.47 -24.59 -52.16
C GLU A 338 37.21 -24.09 -52.87
N GLY A 339 37.27 -24.01 -54.20
CA GLY A 339 36.12 -23.69 -55.06
C GLY A 339 35.42 -24.96 -55.52
N ASP A 340 34.19 -24.80 -56.02
CA ASP A 340 33.70 -25.56 -57.18
C ASP A 340 32.37 -24.98 -57.68
N ASP A 341 32.30 -24.77 -59.00
CA ASP A 341 31.10 -24.56 -59.80
C ASP A 341 30.28 -25.85 -59.91
N ILE A 342 28.96 -25.78 -60.11
CA ILE A 342 28.20 -26.67 -61.03
C ILE A 342 26.79 -26.11 -61.31
N SER A 343 26.40 -26.31 -62.56
CA SER A 343 25.26 -25.82 -63.34
C SER A 343 23.89 -26.50 -63.11
N VAL A 344 22.83 -25.68 -63.24
CA VAL A 344 21.59 -25.77 -64.07
C VAL A 344 20.89 -27.13 -64.38
N ASN A 345 19.54 -27.06 -64.42
CA ASN A 345 18.47 -27.91 -65.02
C ASN A 345 17.69 -28.85 -64.05
N ASP A 346 16.36 -29.03 -64.09
CA ASP A 346 15.25 -28.46 -64.88
C ASP A 346 13.88 -28.89 -64.28
N SER A 347 12.79 -28.22 -64.67
CA SER A 347 11.40 -28.71 -64.82
C SER A 347 10.47 -29.11 -63.64
N ASP A 348 9.51 -28.20 -63.39
CA ASP A 348 8.05 -28.35 -63.55
C ASP A 348 7.17 -29.19 -62.58
N LYS A 349 6.23 -28.52 -61.89
CA LYS A 349 4.80 -28.91 -61.88
C LYS A 349 3.87 -27.85 -61.24
N SER A 350 2.97 -27.38 -62.09
CA SER A 350 1.74 -26.63 -61.79
C SER A 350 0.86 -27.25 -60.67
N THR A 351 0.54 -26.44 -59.64
CA THR A 351 -0.69 -26.56 -58.84
C THR A 351 -1.20 -25.15 -58.50
N GLY A 352 -2.48 -24.88 -58.77
CA GLY A 352 -3.10 -23.55 -58.74
C GLY A 352 -3.07 -22.80 -57.40
N PRO A 353 -3.52 -21.53 -57.39
CA PRO A 353 -3.37 -20.66 -56.22
C PRO A 353 -4.23 -21.16 -55.05
N PRO A 354 -3.68 -21.28 -53.83
CA PRO A 354 -4.47 -21.69 -52.67
C PRO A 354 -5.46 -20.57 -52.31
N LYS A 355 -6.75 -20.91 -52.27
CA LYS A 355 -7.80 -20.06 -51.68
C LYS A 355 -7.50 -19.89 -50.19
N PHE A 356 -6.94 -18.74 -49.82
CA PHE A 356 -6.76 -18.34 -48.44
C PHE A 356 -8.13 -18.02 -47.83
N ARG A 357 -8.69 -18.97 -47.08
CA ARG A 357 -9.91 -18.79 -46.28
C ARG A 357 -9.56 -17.89 -45.09
N THR A 358 -9.95 -16.62 -45.17
CA THR A 358 -9.79 -15.62 -44.10
C THR A 358 -10.72 -15.93 -42.92
N HIS A 359 -10.36 -16.90 -42.09
CA HIS A 359 -10.91 -16.98 -40.74
C HIS A 359 -10.17 -16.00 -39.85
N GLY A 360 -10.80 -14.85 -39.57
CA GLY A 360 -10.23 -13.83 -38.70
C GLY A 360 -9.90 -14.39 -37.30
N PRO A 361 -8.76 -14.01 -36.69
CA PRO A 361 -8.29 -14.54 -35.40
C PRO A 361 -9.25 -14.27 -34.22
N LEU A 362 -10.22 -13.38 -34.39
CA LEU A 362 -11.17 -12.98 -33.34
C LEU A 362 -12.20 -14.07 -32.98
N LYS A 363 -12.60 -14.93 -33.93
CA LYS A 363 -13.67 -15.94 -33.68
C LYS A 363 -13.22 -17.10 -32.78
N LYS A 364 -11.91 -17.41 -32.74
CA LYS A 364 -11.37 -18.56 -31.99
C LYS A 364 -11.23 -18.29 -30.48
N HIS A 365 -11.05 -17.03 -30.08
CA HIS A 365 -10.77 -16.64 -28.68
C HIS A 365 -11.92 -15.88 -28.00
N TRP A 366 -13.05 -15.66 -28.68
CA TRP A 366 -14.21 -14.93 -28.16
C TRP A 366 -14.72 -15.49 -26.81
N LYS A 367 -14.78 -16.81 -26.65
CA LYS A 367 -15.22 -17.45 -25.40
C LYS A 367 -14.33 -17.10 -24.20
N PHE A 368 -13.01 -17.05 -24.42
CA PHE A 368 -12.03 -16.69 -23.37
C PHE A 368 -12.15 -15.21 -23.00
N PHE A 369 -12.34 -14.34 -24.00
CA PHE A 369 -12.56 -12.91 -23.77
C PHE A 369 -13.85 -12.64 -22.97
N VAL A 370 -14.94 -13.34 -23.29
CA VAL A 370 -16.20 -13.24 -22.54
C VAL A 370 -16.01 -13.73 -21.09
N LEU A 371 -15.34 -14.86 -20.88
CA LEU A 371 -15.04 -15.36 -19.53
C LEU A 371 -14.20 -14.36 -18.73
N TRP A 372 -13.17 -13.78 -19.34
CA TRP A 372 -12.31 -12.77 -18.72
C TRP A 372 -13.08 -11.51 -18.32
N LEU A 373 -13.98 -11.01 -19.16
CA LEU A 373 -14.86 -9.89 -18.82
C LEU A 373 -15.81 -10.23 -17.66
N VAL A 374 -16.36 -11.43 -17.64
CA VAL A 374 -17.24 -11.91 -16.57
C VAL A 374 -16.50 -11.95 -15.24
N VAL A 375 -15.25 -12.44 -15.20
CA VAL A 375 -14.43 -12.47 -13.98
C VAL A 375 -14.15 -11.05 -13.46
N ASN A 376 -13.84 -10.10 -14.35
CA ASN A 376 -13.66 -8.70 -13.96
C ASN A 376 -14.95 -8.04 -13.45
N ALA A 377 -16.09 -8.37 -14.04
CA ALA A 377 -17.39 -7.89 -13.56
C ALA A 377 -17.72 -8.45 -12.17
N PHE A 378 -17.43 -9.74 -11.93
CA PHE A 378 -17.60 -10.34 -10.60
C PHE A 378 -16.69 -9.70 -9.56
N ASP A 379 -15.43 -9.39 -9.91
CA ASP A 379 -14.51 -8.68 -9.03
C ASP A 379 -15.03 -7.28 -8.65
N ALA A 380 -15.51 -6.51 -9.63
CA ALA A 380 -16.09 -5.20 -9.38
C ALA A 380 -17.32 -5.27 -8.43
N VAL A 381 -18.19 -6.28 -8.61
CA VAL A 381 -19.31 -6.54 -7.70
C VAL A 381 -18.80 -6.90 -6.32
N TRP A 382 -17.77 -7.74 -6.23
CA TRP A 382 -17.18 -8.21 -4.98
C TRP A 382 -16.58 -7.06 -4.15
N ILE A 383 -15.85 -6.16 -4.81
CA ILE A 383 -15.31 -4.92 -4.23
C ILE A 383 -16.44 -3.99 -3.80
N THR A 384 -17.53 -3.90 -4.57
CA THR A 384 -18.69 -3.08 -4.20
C THR A 384 -19.34 -3.57 -2.90
N TYR A 385 -19.45 -4.88 -2.70
CA TYR A 385 -19.92 -5.45 -1.43
C TYR A 385 -18.98 -5.12 -0.26
N TYR A 386 -17.66 -5.16 -0.49
CA TYR A 386 -16.68 -4.72 0.50
C TYR A 386 -16.88 -3.24 0.89
N VAL A 387 -16.90 -2.34 -0.10
CA VAL A 387 -17.07 -0.91 0.12
C VAL A 387 -18.39 -0.64 0.85
N ARG A 388 -19.48 -1.28 0.44
CA ARG A 388 -20.79 -1.13 1.08
C ARG A 388 -20.80 -1.63 2.53
N ALA A 389 -20.17 -2.76 2.82
CA ALA A 389 -20.10 -3.29 4.18
C ALA A 389 -19.20 -2.45 5.10
N ALA A 390 -18.20 -1.76 4.54
CA ALA A 390 -17.34 -0.82 5.27
C ALA A 390 -18.02 0.54 5.53
N THR A 391 -18.90 0.99 4.63
CA THR A 391 -19.57 2.30 4.72
C THR A 391 -20.96 2.26 5.36
N ASP A 392 -21.64 1.12 5.27
CA ASP A 392 -22.95 0.86 5.88
C ASP A 392 -22.93 -0.49 6.59
N PRO A 393 -22.34 -0.56 7.80
CA PRO A 393 -22.17 -1.82 8.50
C PRO A 393 -23.49 -2.44 8.98
N ASN A 394 -24.58 -1.66 9.06
CA ASN A 394 -25.85 -2.07 9.66
C ASN A 394 -27.03 -1.95 8.66
N PRO A 395 -27.88 -2.99 8.53
CA PRO A 395 -27.81 -4.28 9.22
C PRO A 395 -26.64 -5.13 8.72
N ARG A 396 -26.04 -5.94 9.60
CA ARG A 396 -24.90 -6.76 9.21
C ARG A 396 -25.28 -7.75 8.11
N THR A 397 -24.48 -7.75 7.06
CA THR A 397 -24.52 -8.70 5.96
C THR A 397 -23.72 -9.95 6.30
N ALA A 398 -23.77 -10.99 5.45
CA ALA A 398 -22.95 -12.19 5.61
C ALA A 398 -21.43 -11.88 5.70
N VAL A 399 -20.99 -10.77 5.11
CA VAL A 399 -19.58 -10.37 5.02
C VAL A 399 -19.05 -9.81 6.34
N ASN A 400 -19.84 -8.98 7.03
CA ASN A 400 -19.44 -8.27 8.26
C ASN A 400 -20.18 -8.77 9.50
N ARG A 401 -20.79 -9.97 9.45
CA ARG A 401 -21.49 -10.58 10.58
C ARG A 401 -20.57 -10.81 11.79
N SER A 402 -19.34 -11.24 11.54
CA SER A 402 -18.29 -11.43 12.54
C SER A 402 -17.02 -10.67 12.15
N HIS A 403 -16.28 -10.18 13.14
CA HIS A 403 -15.03 -9.45 12.90
C HIS A 403 -13.98 -10.33 12.17
N GLY A 404 -13.86 -11.60 12.54
CA GLY A 404 -12.95 -12.54 11.87
C GLY A 404 -13.35 -12.84 10.40
N GLY A 405 -14.67 -12.95 10.12
CA GLY A 405 -15.17 -13.13 8.76
C GLY A 405 -14.89 -11.91 7.87
N TRP A 406 -15.02 -10.71 8.44
CA TRP A 406 -14.67 -9.45 7.77
C TRP A 406 -13.18 -9.40 7.40
N GLN A 407 -12.30 -9.73 8.35
CA GLN A 407 -10.85 -9.77 8.11
C GLN A 407 -10.45 -10.81 7.05
N ALA A 408 -11.06 -12.00 7.06
CA ALA A 408 -10.81 -13.02 6.05
C ALA A 408 -11.27 -12.58 4.66
N TYR A 409 -12.47 -12.00 4.56
CA TYR A 409 -13.01 -11.49 3.30
C TYR A 409 -12.14 -10.38 2.71
N TYR A 410 -11.69 -9.44 3.55
CA TYR A 410 -10.69 -8.43 3.21
C TYR A 410 -9.43 -9.07 2.60
N LEU A 411 -8.80 -10.00 3.31
CA LEU A 411 -7.52 -10.58 2.90
C LEU A 411 -7.62 -11.33 1.57
N ILE A 412 -8.68 -12.12 1.39
CA ILE A 412 -8.91 -12.88 0.15
C ILE A 412 -9.17 -11.93 -1.02
N MET A 413 -9.97 -10.88 -0.83
CA MET A 413 -10.24 -9.88 -1.87
C MET A 413 -8.94 -9.21 -2.36
N TYR A 414 -8.02 -8.86 -1.46
CA TYR A 414 -6.74 -8.26 -1.85
C TYR A 414 -5.81 -9.24 -2.58
N CYS A 415 -5.68 -10.47 -2.08
CA CYS A 415 -4.91 -11.51 -2.77
C CYS A 415 -5.47 -11.78 -4.17
N PHE A 416 -6.79 -11.84 -4.30
CA PHE A 416 -7.46 -12.05 -5.58
C PHE A 416 -7.29 -10.85 -6.52
N GLY A 417 -7.50 -9.62 -6.04
CA GLY A 417 -7.32 -8.41 -6.83
C GLY A 417 -5.89 -8.27 -7.38
N PHE A 418 -4.88 -8.69 -6.61
CA PHE A 418 -3.50 -8.77 -7.08
C PHE A 418 -3.33 -9.78 -8.23
N CYS A 419 -3.86 -10.99 -8.07
CA CYS A 419 -3.81 -12.03 -9.10
C CYS A 419 -4.60 -11.66 -10.36
N LEU A 420 -5.77 -11.02 -10.21
CA LEU A 420 -6.60 -10.58 -11.33
C LEU A 420 -5.98 -9.40 -12.06
N GLY A 421 -5.40 -8.43 -11.34
CA GLY A 421 -4.62 -7.35 -11.92
C GLY A 421 -3.48 -7.88 -12.80
N PHE A 422 -2.76 -8.91 -12.33
CA PHE A 422 -1.75 -9.60 -13.13
C PHE A 422 -2.33 -10.24 -14.39
N ALA A 423 -3.45 -10.97 -14.29
CA ALA A 423 -4.12 -11.58 -15.43
C ALA A 423 -4.61 -10.55 -16.46
N ASN A 424 -5.14 -9.41 -15.99
CA ASN A 424 -5.59 -8.31 -16.85
C ASN A 424 -4.44 -7.70 -17.65
N ILE A 425 -3.28 -7.49 -17.01
CA ILE A 425 -2.09 -6.98 -17.69
C ILE A 425 -1.64 -7.97 -18.78
N VAL A 426 -1.64 -9.27 -18.51
CA VAL A 426 -1.30 -10.31 -19.50
C VAL A 426 -2.26 -10.28 -20.70
N VAL A 427 -3.57 -10.16 -20.46
CA VAL A 427 -4.58 -10.08 -21.54
C VAL A 427 -4.44 -8.78 -22.36
N CYS A 428 -4.19 -7.64 -21.71
CA CYS A 428 -3.93 -6.38 -22.40
C CYS A 428 -2.67 -6.45 -23.28
N MET A 429 -1.61 -7.10 -22.79
CA MET A 429 -0.38 -7.33 -23.56
C MET A 429 -0.63 -8.25 -24.77
N TRP A 430 -1.39 -9.34 -24.59
CA TRP A 430 -1.76 -10.24 -25.69
C TRP A 430 -2.59 -9.52 -26.77
N TYR A 431 -3.54 -8.67 -26.38
CA TYR A 431 -4.32 -7.86 -27.31
C TYR A 431 -3.44 -6.84 -28.07
N ALA A 432 -2.53 -6.15 -27.37
CA ALA A 432 -1.59 -5.21 -27.98
C ALA A 432 -0.65 -5.89 -28.99
N GLN A 433 -0.29 -7.15 -28.77
CA GLN A 433 0.49 -7.97 -29.70
C GLN A 433 -0.32 -8.42 -30.92
N SER A 434 -1.58 -8.84 -30.71
CA SER A 434 -2.46 -9.28 -31.79
C SER A 434 -2.82 -8.15 -32.77
N ALA A 435 -2.86 -6.91 -32.28
CA ALA A 435 -3.07 -5.71 -33.09
C ALA A 435 -1.85 -5.31 -33.96
N ARG A 436 -0.67 -5.96 -33.79
CA ARG A 436 0.56 -5.70 -34.55
C ARG A 436 0.79 -6.61 -35.76
N ALA A 437 -0.19 -7.43 -36.16
CA ALA A 437 -0.03 -8.28 -37.33
C ALA A 437 0.33 -7.44 -38.57
N PRO A 438 1.51 -7.64 -39.19
CA PRO A 438 1.90 -6.87 -40.37
C PRO A 438 1.02 -7.29 -41.54
N ALA A 439 0.15 -6.38 -41.99
CA ALA A 439 -0.42 -6.50 -43.32
C ALA A 439 0.76 -6.38 -44.31
N ARG A 440 1.17 -7.51 -44.88
CA ARG A 440 2.16 -7.56 -45.95
C ARG A 440 1.52 -7.01 -47.23
N THR A 441 1.25 -5.72 -47.30
CA THR A 441 0.85 -5.04 -48.52
C THR A 441 2.06 -4.33 -49.10
N ARG A 442 2.56 -4.89 -50.21
CA ARG A 442 3.53 -4.24 -51.09
C ARG A 442 2.91 -2.94 -51.61
N GLY A 443 3.60 -1.83 -51.37
CA GLY A 443 3.40 -0.56 -52.06
C GLY A 443 2.45 0.42 -51.38
N ALA A 444 3.01 1.52 -50.85
CA ALA A 444 2.52 2.91 -50.93
C ALA A 444 3.03 3.73 -49.73
N THR A 445 3.99 4.61 -50.00
CA THR A 445 4.69 5.53 -49.09
C THR A 445 3.81 6.56 -48.38
N ARG A 446 2.50 6.61 -48.68
CA ARG A 446 1.53 7.53 -48.05
C ARG A 446 0.67 6.88 -46.95
N SER A 447 0.64 5.54 -46.90
CA SER A 447 -0.18 4.77 -45.95
C SER A 447 0.47 4.61 -44.57
N THR A 448 1.81 4.57 -44.52
CA THR A 448 2.59 4.37 -43.30
C THR A 448 2.35 5.45 -42.24
N MET A 449 2.20 6.73 -42.62
CA MET A 449 2.00 7.83 -41.67
C MET A 449 0.61 7.79 -40.99
N ILE A 450 -0.43 7.39 -41.73
CA ILE A 450 -1.78 7.17 -41.17
C ILE A 450 -1.77 5.96 -40.22
N HIS A 451 -1.06 4.88 -40.57
CA HIS A 451 -0.89 3.72 -39.69
C HIS A 451 -0.13 4.05 -38.39
N TYR A 452 0.94 4.85 -38.43
CA TYR A 452 1.66 5.28 -37.21
C TYR A 452 0.81 6.19 -36.32
N SER A 453 0.03 7.10 -36.91
CA SER A 453 -0.94 7.95 -36.20
C SER A 453 -2.04 7.12 -35.53
N TRP A 454 -2.61 6.14 -36.24
CA TRP A 454 -3.64 5.25 -35.71
C TRP A 454 -3.12 4.28 -34.63
N HIS A 455 -1.87 3.82 -34.76
CA HIS A 455 -1.20 3.03 -33.72
C HIS A 455 -0.86 3.86 -32.48
N GLY A 456 -0.42 5.11 -32.64
CA GLY A 456 -0.19 6.05 -31.55
C GLY A 456 -1.48 6.36 -30.78
N ALA A 457 -2.57 6.66 -31.49
CA ALA A 457 -3.88 6.91 -30.89
C ALA A 457 -4.45 5.69 -30.15
N ARG A 458 -4.27 4.47 -30.71
CA ARG A 458 -4.67 3.22 -30.03
C ARG A 458 -3.89 2.95 -28.75
N ILE A 459 -2.57 3.22 -28.73
CA ILE A 459 -1.76 3.07 -27.52
C ILE A 459 -2.14 4.13 -26.48
N LEU A 460 -2.40 5.38 -26.90
CA LEU A 460 -2.83 6.46 -26.01
C LEU A 460 -4.15 6.14 -25.29
N ILE A 461 -5.08 5.42 -25.95
CA ILE A 461 -6.38 5.03 -25.38
C ILE A 461 -6.30 3.70 -24.59
N LEU A 462 -5.53 2.71 -25.07
CA LEU A 462 -5.44 1.39 -24.42
C LEU A 462 -4.52 1.39 -23.19
N LEU A 463 -3.53 2.29 -23.12
CA LEU A 463 -2.60 2.36 -21.99
C LEU A 463 -3.30 2.78 -20.68
N PRO A 464 -4.13 3.84 -20.64
CA PRO A 464 -4.93 4.17 -19.45
C PRO A 464 -5.86 3.04 -19.04
N VAL A 465 -6.51 2.37 -20.01
CA VAL A 465 -7.40 1.24 -19.74
C VAL A 465 -6.63 0.05 -19.17
N ALA A 466 -5.43 -0.25 -19.68
CA ALA A 466 -4.57 -1.30 -19.16
C ALA A 466 -4.05 -0.97 -17.74
N VAL A 467 -3.72 0.30 -17.47
CA VAL A 467 -3.33 0.76 -16.13
C VAL A 467 -4.50 0.63 -15.15
N ILE A 468 -5.71 1.05 -15.56
CA ILE A 468 -6.92 0.93 -14.74
C ILE A 468 -7.27 -0.54 -14.50
N LEU A 469 -7.20 -1.41 -15.51
CA LEU A 469 -7.50 -2.84 -15.33
C LEU A 469 -6.41 -3.59 -14.55
N GLY A 470 -5.16 -3.13 -14.63
CA GLY A 470 -4.04 -3.74 -13.90
C GLY A 470 -3.95 -3.31 -12.44
N LEU A 471 -4.16 -2.02 -12.16
CA LEU A 471 -4.05 -1.44 -10.82
C LEU A 471 -5.41 -1.33 -10.12
N GLY A 472 -6.51 -1.19 -10.87
CA GLY A 472 -7.85 -0.98 -10.34
C GLY A 472 -8.30 -2.02 -9.32
N PRO A 473 -8.19 -3.34 -9.58
CA PRO A 473 -8.55 -4.37 -8.59
C PRO A 473 -7.80 -4.24 -7.25
N PHE A 474 -6.59 -3.66 -7.26
CA PHE A 474 -5.79 -3.47 -6.06
C PHE A 474 -6.10 -2.16 -5.32
N PHE A 475 -6.26 -1.04 -6.04
CA PHE A 475 -6.44 0.28 -5.44
C PHE A 475 -7.91 0.66 -5.21
N SER A 476 -8.85 0.07 -5.96
CA SER A 476 -10.27 0.42 -5.90
C SER A 476 -10.92 0.18 -4.53
N PRO A 477 -10.55 -0.82 -3.70
CA PRO A 477 -11.14 -0.93 -2.37
C PRO A 477 -10.71 0.22 -1.45
N PHE A 478 -9.47 0.72 -1.56
CA PHE A 478 -8.98 1.86 -0.77
C PHE A 478 -9.67 3.16 -1.14
N ILE A 479 -9.73 3.44 -2.44
CA ILE A 479 -10.36 4.65 -2.98
C ILE A 479 -11.87 4.58 -2.72
N GLY A 480 -12.47 3.42 -2.98
CA GLY A 480 -13.90 3.18 -2.82
C GLY A 480 -14.38 3.34 -1.38
N VAL A 481 -13.63 2.83 -0.38
CA VAL A 481 -14.00 3.02 1.03
C VAL A 481 -13.93 4.48 1.43
N LYS A 482 -12.85 5.22 1.09
CA LYS A 482 -12.75 6.63 1.45
C LYS A 482 -13.86 7.48 0.83
N LEU A 483 -14.07 7.33 -0.48
CA LEU A 483 -15.15 8.05 -1.18
C LEU A 483 -16.52 7.66 -0.64
N GLY A 484 -16.75 6.37 -0.37
CA GLY A 484 -18.00 5.89 0.18
C GLY A 484 -18.23 6.37 1.63
N GLN A 485 -17.18 6.50 2.45
CA GLN A 485 -17.26 7.06 3.80
C GLN A 485 -17.57 8.55 3.77
N GLU A 486 -16.93 9.32 2.87
CA GLU A 486 -17.22 10.74 2.68
C GLU A 486 -18.65 10.97 2.20
N GLN A 487 -19.11 10.18 1.22
CA GLN A 487 -20.48 10.27 0.73
C GLN A 487 -21.50 9.84 1.78
N ALA A 488 -21.22 8.78 2.55
CA ALA A 488 -22.06 8.39 3.68
C ALA A 488 -22.06 9.45 4.77
N TRP A 489 -20.93 10.09 5.06
CA TRP A 489 -20.86 11.18 6.03
C TRP A 489 -21.78 12.33 5.62
N LEU A 490 -21.78 12.73 4.34
CA LEU A 490 -22.60 13.85 3.88
C LEU A 490 -24.09 13.53 3.76
N HIS A 491 -24.46 12.36 3.20
CA HIS A 491 -25.83 12.11 2.75
C HIS A 491 -26.59 11.02 3.52
N ARG A 492 -25.95 10.29 4.44
CA ARG A 492 -26.60 9.11 5.07
C ARG A 492 -27.82 9.47 5.90
N CYS A 493 -27.80 10.64 6.55
CA CYS A 493 -28.88 11.09 7.41
C CYS A 493 -29.92 11.95 6.67
N ASP A 494 -29.82 12.15 5.36
CA ASP A 494 -30.77 13.00 4.59
C ASP A 494 -32.22 12.47 4.64
N SER A 495 -32.38 11.15 4.85
CA SER A 495 -33.68 10.49 5.01
C SER A 495 -34.24 10.56 6.44
N TYR A 496 -33.52 11.16 7.39
CA TYR A 496 -33.90 11.25 8.80
C TYR A 496 -34.13 12.71 9.20
N PRO A 497 -35.09 12.98 10.10
CA PRO A 497 -35.37 14.35 10.57
C PRO A 497 -34.25 14.91 11.47
N VAL A 498 -33.47 14.04 12.12
CA VAL A 498 -32.42 14.44 13.08
C VAL A 498 -31.08 13.79 12.73
N GLU A 499 -30.08 14.64 12.55
CA GLU A 499 -28.66 14.28 12.41
C GLU A 499 -27.93 14.56 13.71
N ILE A 500 -27.13 13.62 14.21
CA ILE A 500 -26.41 13.75 15.47
C ILE A 500 -24.93 13.47 15.23
N VAL A 501 -24.05 14.36 15.66
CA VAL A 501 -22.60 14.17 15.59
C VAL A 501 -22.04 14.07 17.01
N LEU A 502 -21.49 12.91 17.35
CA LEU A 502 -20.81 12.67 18.61
C LEU A 502 -19.35 13.04 18.48
N SER A 503 -18.87 13.82 19.44
CA SER A 503 -17.47 14.20 19.58
C SER A 503 -16.91 13.59 20.86
N GLY A 504 -16.08 12.55 20.68
CA GLY A 504 -15.28 11.97 21.75
C GLY A 504 -14.01 12.77 22.00
N LEU A 505 -13.47 12.65 23.20
CA LEU A 505 -12.23 13.32 23.58
C LEU A 505 -11.02 12.55 23.05
N SER A 506 -10.01 13.28 22.57
CA SER A 506 -8.70 12.69 22.27
C SER A 506 -7.96 12.31 23.55
N PHE A 507 -6.94 11.45 23.43
CA PHE A 507 -6.09 11.01 24.52
C PHE A 507 -5.44 12.18 25.28
N ASN A 508 -5.03 13.22 24.55
CA ASN A 508 -4.39 14.42 25.08
C ASN A 508 -5.38 15.55 25.44
N ALA A 509 -6.69 15.29 25.42
CA ALA A 509 -7.67 16.32 25.70
C ALA A 509 -7.54 16.83 27.15
N PRO A 510 -7.62 18.14 27.40
CA PRO A 510 -7.52 18.70 28.74
C PRO A 510 -8.67 18.19 29.63
N ASN A 511 -8.41 17.99 30.93
CA ASN A 511 -9.39 17.45 31.88
C ASN A 511 -10.67 18.29 32.03
N THR A 512 -10.66 19.54 31.55
CA THR A 512 -11.82 20.45 31.53
C THR A 512 -12.74 20.24 30.31
N SER A 513 -12.29 19.48 29.31
CA SER A 513 -13.10 19.17 28.13
C SER A 513 -14.10 18.06 28.42
N LEU A 514 -15.31 18.22 27.86
CA LEU A 514 -16.40 17.25 28.01
C LEU A 514 -16.73 16.65 26.63
N PRO A 515 -17.06 15.36 26.55
CA PRO A 515 -17.59 14.77 25.32
C PRO A 515 -18.93 15.43 24.99
N THR A 516 -19.18 15.69 23.71
CA THR A 516 -20.41 16.39 23.31
C THR A 516 -21.14 15.69 22.16
N ALA A 517 -22.46 15.80 22.15
CA ALA A 517 -23.33 15.40 21.05
C ALA A 517 -23.98 16.65 20.45
N THR A 518 -23.78 16.89 19.17
CA THR A 518 -24.39 18.00 18.45
C THR A 518 -25.56 17.47 17.62
N PHE A 519 -26.76 17.97 17.91
CA PHE A 519 -27.98 17.62 17.21
C PHE A 519 -28.31 18.71 16.20
N SER A 520 -28.60 18.29 14.99
CA SER A 520 -28.99 19.13 13.86
C SER A 520 -30.34 18.64 13.36
N ILE A 521 -31.40 19.41 13.59
CA ILE A 521 -32.75 19.09 13.11
C ILE A 521 -32.90 19.69 11.72
N ARG A 522 -33.24 18.84 10.75
CA ARG A 522 -33.54 19.25 9.38
C ARG A 522 -35.00 18.98 9.04
N GLN A 523 -35.62 19.95 8.38
CA GLN A 523 -36.95 19.81 7.80
C GLN A 523 -36.84 20.18 6.32
N ASP A 524 -37.24 19.26 5.44
CA ASP A 524 -37.10 19.38 3.98
C ASP A 524 -35.69 19.74 3.50
N GLY A 525 -34.66 19.17 4.17
CA GLY A 525 -33.24 19.40 3.85
C GLY A 525 -32.66 20.72 4.37
N ILE A 526 -33.48 21.60 4.95
CA ILE A 526 -33.05 22.87 5.53
C ILE A 526 -32.79 22.69 7.02
N LEU A 527 -31.64 23.19 7.51
CA LEU A 527 -31.29 23.20 8.93
C LEU A 527 -32.22 24.18 9.67
N GLN A 528 -33.05 23.65 10.56
CA GLN A 528 -34.01 24.44 11.34
C GLN A 528 -33.41 24.88 12.67
N SER A 529 -32.79 23.95 13.40
CA SER A 529 -32.22 24.20 14.71
C SER A 529 -31.03 23.29 14.99
N GLN A 530 -30.10 23.79 15.80
CA GLN A 530 -28.92 23.06 16.23
C GLN A 530 -28.69 23.28 17.72
N TYR A 531 -28.43 22.20 18.46
CA TYR A 531 -28.16 22.28 19.89
C TYR A 531 -27.15 21.22 20.32
N GLN A 532 -26.48 21.45 21.44
CA GLN A 532 -25.38 20.62 21.93
C GLN A 532 -25.70 20.06 23.31
N TYR A 533 -25.46 18.77 23.46
CA TYR A 533 -25.50 18.06 24.74
C TYR A 533 -24.08 17.70 25.14
N SER A 534 -23.82 17.67 26.44
CA SER A 534 -22.55 17.25 27.02
C SER A 534 -22.76 16.07 27.96
N LEU A 535 -21.72 15.25 28.05
CA LEU A 535 -21.69 14.10 28.94
C LEU A 535 -20.83 14.43 30.17
N THR A 536 -21.41 14.28 31.35
CA THR A 536 -20.74 14.53 32.64
C THR A 536 -20.90 13.32 33.55
N ASN A 537 -19.94 13.09 34.44
CA ASN A 537 -20.04 12.10 35.50
C ASN A 537 -20.30 12.79 36.85
N ASP A 538 -20.94 12.08 37.78
CA ASP A 538 -21.12 12.58 39.14
C ASP A 538 -19.77 12.58 39.89
N ALA A 539 -19.47 13.66 40.60
CA ALA A 539 -18.23 13.82 41.36
C ALA A 539 -18.16 12.88 42.57
N VAL A 540 -19.31 12.46 43.12
CA VAL A 540 -19.38 11.59 44.30
C VAL A 540 -19.50 10.13 43.90
N ASN A 541 -20.28 9.84 42.85
CA ASN A 541 -20.49 8.47 42.38
C ASN A 541 -20.16 8.33 40.90
N THR A 542 -18.96 7.81 40.61
CA THR A 542 -18.45 7.63 39.24
C THR A 542 -19.26 6.65 38.38
N SER A 543 -20.18 5.89 38.97
CA SER A 543 -21.11 5.01 38.24
C SER A 543 -22.32 5.76 37.68
N ILE A 544 -22.52 7.01 38.06
CA ILE A 544 -23.64 7.85 37.61
C ILE A 544 -23.15 8.85 36.56
N TRP A 545 -23.81 8.82 35.41
CA TRP A 545 -23.52 9.72 34.30
C TRP A 545 -24.75 10.53 33.92
N ARG A 546 -24.55 11.80 33.60
CA ARG A 546 -25.59 12.74 33.18
C ARG A 546 -25.32 13.22 31.75
N PHE A 547 -26.32 13.07 30.90
CA PHE A 547 -26.35 13.56 29.53
C PHE A 547 -27.40 14.65 29.44
N GLY A 548 -26.97 15.88 29.22
CA GLY A 548 -27.85 17.05 29.24
C GLY A 548 -27.28 18.20 28.42
N PRO A 549 -27.98 19.35 28.37
CA PRO A 549 -27.54 20.54 27.64
C PRO A 549 -26.11 20.95 27.96
N ALA A 550 -25.36 21.37 26.95
CA ALA A 550 -24.00 21.89 27.15
C ALA A 550 -24.02 23.21 27.96
N PRO A 551 -22.97 23.51 28.76
CA PRO A 551 -22.92 24.71 29.58
C PRO A 551 -23.09 25.98 28.75
N GLY A 552 -24.00 26.87 29.16
CA GLY A 552 -24.24 28.16 28.51
C GLY A 552 -25.14 28.14 27.27
N GLN A 553 -25.73 26.98 26.90
CA GLN A 553 -26.77 26.92 25.87
C GLN A 553 -28.18 26.92 26.48
N SER A 554 -29.06 27.81 25.98
CA SER A 554 -30.49 27.81 26.29
C SER A 554 -31.25 26.98 25.25
N LEU A 555 -31.66 25.76 25.60
CA LEU A 555 -32.50 24.91 24.74
C LEU A 555 -33.98 25.14 25.05
N PRO A 556 -34.88 25.11 24.04
CA PRO A 556 -36.31 25.29 24.25
C PRO A 556 -36.96 24.14 25.05
N ASP A 557 -36.46 22.89 24.96
CA ASP A 557 -37.06 21.70 25.59
C ASP A 557 -36.07 20.84 26.41
N GLY A 558 -35.00 21.42 26.97
CA GLY A 558 -33.88 20.66 27.55
C GLY A 558 -34.25 19.63 28.63
N GLN A 559 -33.87 18.36 28.41
CA GLN A 559 -34.07 17.21 29.31
C GLN A 559 -32.73 16.61 29.72
N ILE A 560 -32.58 16.18 30.98
CA ILE A 560 -31.37 15.55 31.48
C ILE A 560 -31.62 14.05 31.62
N VAL A 561 -30.85 13.24 30.90
CA VAL A 561 -30.87 11.78 31.02
C VAL A 561 -29.76 11.34 31.97
N THR A 562 -30.12 10.62 33.01
CA THR A 562 -29.20 10.08 34.02
C THR A 562 -29.11 8.57 33.86
N TYR A 563 -27.88 8.06 33.79
CA TYR A 563 -27.57 6.64 33.70
C TYR A 563 -26.90 6.20 34.99
N ASN A 564 -27.38 5.10 35.57
CA ASN A 564 -26.70 4.42 36.66
C ASN A 564 -26.19 3.07 36.15
N LEU A 565 -24.87 2.96 36.03
CA LEU A 565 -24.21 1.79 35.45
C LEU A 565 -24.20 0.56 36.38
N THR A 566 -24.47 0.73 37.68
CA THR A 566 -24.42 -0.36 38.67
C THR A 566 -25.66 -1.24 38.62
N ASN A 567 -26.82 -0.64 38.40
CA ASN A 567 -28.12 -1.31 38.30
C ASN A 567 -28.71 -1.27 36.87
N SER A 568 -27.93 -0.76 35.91
CA SER A 568 -28.33 -0.54 34.52
C SER A 568 -29.66 0.19 34.35
N SER A 569 -29.94 1.19 35.21
CA SER A 569 -31.16 2.00 35.13
C SER A 569 -30.92 3.32 34.40
N VAL A 570 -31.94 3.80 33.70
CA VAL A 570 -31.95 5.10 33.03
C VAL A 570 -33.17 5.90 33.49
N THR A 571 -32.97 7.16 33.85
CA THR A 571 -34.05 8.10 34.19
C THR A 571 -33.88 9.39 33.39
N ALA A 572 -34.98 10.04 33.03
CA ALA A 572 -34.95 11.30 32.31
C ALA A 572 -35.86 12.33 32.99
N THR A 573 -35.36 13.56 33.12
CA THR A 573 -36.13 14.69 33.68
C THR A 573 -37.03 15.32 32.62
N CYS A 574 -38.12 15.94 33.07
CA CYS A 574 -39.04 16.65 32.20
C CYS A 574 -38.42 17.92 31.60
N ALA A 575 -38.88 18.31 30.40
CA ALA A 575 -38.49 19.56 29.78
C ALA A 575 -38.89 20.74 30.68
N GLY A 576 -37.92 21.61 31.00
CA GLY A 576 -38.15 22.81 31.83
C GLY A 576 -38.12 22.60 33.35
N ASN A 577 -37.98 21.36 33.85
CA ASN A 577 -37.76 21.10 35.29
C ASN A 577 -36.74 19.98 35.52
N ASN A 578 -35.63 20.32 36.19
CA ASN A 578 -34.51 19.42 36.46
C ASN A 578 -34.77 18.42 37.61
N THR A 579 -35.93 18.50 38.26
CA THR A 579 -36.23 17.69 39.47
C THR A 579 -37.32 16.64 39.27
N THR A 580 -38.21 16.81 38.29
CA THR A 580 -39.31 15.87 38.02
C THR A 580 -38.90 14.87 36.95
N GLU A 581 -38.98 13.58 37.27
CA GLU A 581 -38.74 12.49 36.33
C GLU A 581 -39.95 12.31 35.41
N CYS A 582 -39.71 12.33 34.10
CA CYS A 582 -40.72 12.12 33.06
C CYS A 582 -40.68 10.70 32.48
N THR A 583 -39.52 10.05 32.52
CA THR A 583 -39.33 8.72 31.96
C THR A 583 -38.38 7.94 32.84
N GLN A 584 -38.70 6.68 33.09
CA GLN A 584 -37.85 5.75 33.83
C GLN A 584 -37.71 4.45 33.04
N GLY A 585 -36.56 3.80 33.14
CA GLY A 585 -36.33 2.54 32.45
C GLY A 585 -35.06 1.82 32.87
N SER A 586 -34.76 0.77 32.12
CA SER A 586 -33.53 -0.01 32.25
C SER A 586 -32.93 -0.28 30.87
N PHE A 587 -31.62 -0.55 30.84
CA PHE A 587 -30.91 -0.92 29.63
C PHE A 587 -30.07 -2.19 29.85
N ASP A 588 -29.83 -2.95 28.79
CA ASP A 588 -28.89 -4.09 28.80
C ASP A 588 -27.84 -3.84 27.72
N ASN A 589 -26.56 -3.95 28.09
CA ASN A 589 -25.40 -3.72 27.23
C ASN A 589 -24.54 -4.96 26.97
N SER A 590 -24.89 -6.13 27.52
CA SER A 590 -24.05 -7.35 27.57
C SER A 590 -24.10 -8.23 26.30
N GLY A 591 -24.93 -7.84 25.33
CA GLY A 591 -25.09 -8.48 24.03
C GLY A 591 -25.89 -7.56 23.12
N PHE A 592 -27.13 -7.94 22.79
CA PHE A 592 -28.05 -7.05 22.09
C PHE A 592 -28.39 -5.84 22.97
N LEU A 593 -27.95 -4.65 22.56
CA LEU A 593 -28.32 -3.43 23.26
C LEU A 593 -29.83 -3.30 23.25
N SER A 594 -30.42 -3.20 24.44
CA SER A 594 -31.85 -3.03 24.60
C SER A 594 -32.18 -2.01 25.67
N PHE A 595 -33.32 -1.33 25.48
CA PHE A 595 -33.88 -0.37 26.42
C PHE A 595 -35.34 -0.71 26.66
N VAL A 596 -35.75 -0.65 27.92
CA VAL A 596 -37.14 -0.73 28.34
C VAL A 596 -37.44 0.59 29.02
N LEU A 597 -38.17 1.48 28.33
CA LEU A 597 -38.47 2.83 28.79
C LEU A 597 -39.97 2.96 29.06
N THR A 598 -40.31 3.58 30.18
CA THR A 598 -41.68 3.87 30.59
C THR A 598 -41.83 5.37 30.78
N THR A 599 -42.69 5.99 29.97
CA THR A 599 -43.01 7.41 30.11
C THR A 599 -44.07 7.59 31.18
N LEU A 600 -43.72 8.29 32.26
CA LEU A 600 -44.54 8.44 33.48
C LEU A 600 -45.79 9.31 33.26
N SER A 601 -45.77 10.23 32.29
CA SER A 601 -46.92 11.09 31.98
C SER A 601 -48.11 10.36 31.34
N ASN A 602 -47.83 9.38 30.46
CA ASN A 602 -48.84 8.65 29.68
C ASN A 602 -48.85 7.12 29.92
N ALA A 603 -47.99 6.61 30.81
CA ALA A 603 -47.81 5.18 31.10
C ALA A 603 -47.52 4.31 29.86
N THR A 604 -46.91 4.89 28.82
CA THR A 604 -46.52 4.16 27.60
C THR A 604 -45.17 3.49 27.79
N ASN A 605 -45.11 2.21 27.44
CA ASN A 605 -43.87 1.43 27.46
C ASN A 605 -43.30 1.32 26.05
N VAL A 606 -42.03 1.68 25.88
CA VAL A 606 -41.29 1.56 24.63
C VAL A 606 -40.13 0.61 24.85
N ASN A 607 -40.14 -0.47 24.08
CA ASN A 607 -39.09 -1.48 24.08
C ASN A 607 -38.22 -1.28 22.84
N LEU A 608 -36.94 -1.01 23.04
CA LEU A 608 -35.98 -0.82 21.97
C LEU A 608 -34.97 -1.95 22.02
N LYS A 609 -34.60 -2.50 20.86
CA LYS A 609 -33.58 -3.56 20.77
C LYS A 609 -32.77 -3.43 19.49
N THR A 610 -31.49 -3.76 19.55
CA THR A 610 -30.64 -3.81 18.36
C THR A 610 -30.94 -5.04 17.51
N VAL A 611 -30.80 -4.87 16.19
CA VAL A 611 -30.89 -5.97 15.23
C VAL A 611 -29.70 -6.94 15.39
N ASP A 612 -28.52 -6.40 15.69
CA ASP A 612 -27.25 -7.14 15.80
C ASP A 612 -26.72 -7.13 17.25
N GLY A 613 -26.03 -8.21 17.64
CA GLY A 613 -25.60 -8.45 19.03
C GLY A 613 -24.27 -7.81 19.44
N ASP A 614 -23.38 -7.47 18.51
CA ASP A 614 -22.07 -6.87 18.84
C ASP A 614 -22.07 -5.36 18.58
N TRP A 615 -22.85 -4.60 19.35
CA TRP A 615 -22.92 -3.15 19.17
C TRP A 615 -21.67 -2.39 19.67
N VAL A 616 -20.91 -3.02 20.58
CA VAL A 616 -19.65 -2.52 21.18
C VAL A 616 -18.67 -3.68 21.32
N TYR A 617 -17.41 -3.48 20.95
CA TYR A 617 -16.35 -4.47 21.14
C TYR A 617 -15.49 -4.11 22.38
N ALA A 618 -15.51 -4.97 23.40
CA ALA A 618 -14.79 -4.77 24.68
C ALA A 618 -13.24 -4.79 24.59
N LYS A 619 -12.67 -5.02 23.40
CA LYS A 619 -11.23 -4.93 23.07
C LYS A 619 -11.06 -4.05 21.82
N SER A 620 -11.42 -2.78 21.96
CA SER A 620 -11.76 -1.82 20.91
C SER A 620 -10.70 -1.61 19.82
N ASP A 621 -10.94 -2.17 18.64
CA ASP A 621 -10.31 -1.74 17.39
C ASP A 621 -11.27 -0.89 16.51
N ASP A 622 -12.56 -0.81 16.86
CA ASP A 622 -13.63 -0.21 16.02
C ASP A 622 -14.58 0.69 16.84
N ALA A 623 -15.20 1.67 16.16
CA ALA A 623 -16.23 2.56 16.71
C ALA A 623 -17.56 1.81 17.01
N PRO A 624 -18.40 2.29 17.95
CA PRO A 624 -19.69 1.68 18.25
C PRO A 624 -20.60 1.71 17.02
N SER A 625 -21.27 0.59 16.75
CA SER A 625 -22.04 0.40 15.52
C SER A 625 -23.30 -0.40 15.78
N TYR A 626 -24.48 0.22 15.61
CA TYR A 626 -25.76 -0.44 15.80
C TYR A 626 -26.92 0.20 15.03
N MET A 627 -28.01 -0.56 14.92
CA MET A 627 -29.31 -0.10 14.48
C MET A 627 -30.35 -0.51 15.52
N LEU A 628 -30.91 0.48 16.21
CA LEU A 628 -31.90 0.29 17.27
C LEU A 628 -33.31 0.43 16.69
N ARG A 629 -34.15 -0.57 16.96
CA ARG A 629 -35.54 -0.61 16.48
C ARG A 629 -36.50 -0.80 17.63
N GLU A 630 -37.71 -0.28 17.46
CA GLU A 630 -38.81 -0.58 18.36
C GLU A 630 -39.21 -2.06 18.26
N VAL A 631 -39.54 -2.67 19.39
CA VAL A 631 -40.04 -4.04 19.48
C VAL A 631 -41.53 -3.97 19.78
N LYS A 632 -42.33 -4.41 18.82
CA LYS A 632 -43.78 -4.48 18.96
C LYS A 632 -44.18 -5.61 19.91
N SER A 633 -45.43 -5.58 20.37
CA SER A 633 -45.99 -6.58 21.29
C SER A 633 -45.98 -8.02 20.74
N ASP A 634 -45.89 -8.19 19.42
CA ASP A 634 -45.76 -9.49 18.73
C ASP A 634 -44.29 -9.98 18.63
N GLY A 635 -43.33 -9.21 19.13
CA GLY A 635 -41.90 -9.49 19.04
C GLY A 635 -41.26 -9.12 17.70
N SER A 636 -42.01 -8.54 16.75
CA SER A 636 -41.49 -8.06 15.48
C SER A 636 -40.81 -6.69 15.62
N PHE A 637 -39.86 -6.41 14.74
CA PHE A 637 -39.17 -5.11 14.72
C PHE A 637 -40.00 -4.06 13.97
N GLY A 638 -40.25 -2.93 14.63
CA GLY A 638 -40.86 -1.73 14.08
C GLY A 638 -39.85 -0.77 13.44
N ASP A 639 -40.11 0.53 13.59
CA ASP A 639 -39.35 1.59 12.97
C ASP A 639 -37.94 1.73 13.59
N VAL A 640 -37.02 2.31 12.81
CA VAL A 640 -35.65 2.60 13.27
C VAL A 640 -35.68 3.86 14.10
N VAL A 641 -35.27 3.75 15.36
CA VAL A 641 -35.29 4.86 16.32
C VAL A 641 -33.99 5.64 16.23
N VAL A 642 -32.85 4.94 16.33
CA VAL A 642 -31.50 5.49 16.19
C VAL A 642 -30.62 4.48 15.44
N ARG A 643 -29.80 4.97 14.51
CA ARG A 643 -28.75 4.18 13.87
C ARG A 643 -27.42 4.93 13.83
N THR A 644 -26.33 4.19 13.94
CA THR A 644 -25.01 4.72 13.62
C THR A 644 -24.85 4.85 12.10
N ALA A 645 -24.21 5.93 11.67
CA ALA A 645 -23.93 6.19 10.26
C ALA A 645 -22.50 5.78 9.92
N VAL A 646 -21.52 6.63 10.21
CA VAL A 646 -20.10 6.40 9.92
C VAL A 646 -19.24 7.35 10.75
N THR A 647 -17.97 6.99 10.99
CA THR A 647 -16.96 7.90 11.53
C THR A 647 -16.49 8.89 10.47
N GLU A 648 -16.01 10.06 10.88
CA GLU A 648 -15.49 11.04 9.93
C GLU A 648 -14.23 10.50 9.21
N PRO A 649 -14.10 10.68 7.88
CA PRO A 649 -12.91 10.26 7.16
C PRO A 649 -11.63 10.89 7.73
N GLY A 650 -10.69 10.07 8.20
CA GLY A 650 -9.43 10.53 8.77
C GLY A 650 -9.49 11.01 10.24
N HIS A 651 -10.68 11.02 10.86
CA HIS A 651 -10.87 11.44 12.26
C HIS A 651 -11.69 10.41 13.03
N CYS A 652 -11.07 9.71 13.98
CA CYS A 652 -11.77 8.69 14.77
C CYS A 652 -12.51 9.22 16.01
N THR A 653 -12.38 10.51 16.31
CA THR A 653 -13.09 11.16 17.44
C THR A 653 -14.55 11.43 17.12
N LEU A 654 -14.88 11.64 15.84
CA LEU A 654 -16.22 12.02 15.39
C LEU A 654 -17.01 10.81 14.85
N LEU A 655 -18.23 10.64 15.35
CA LEU A 655 -19.17 9.60 14.90
C LEU A 655 -20.53 10.22 14.59
N LYS A 656 -21.07 9.95 13.40
CA LYS A 656 -22.40 10.41 12.99
C LYS A 656 -23.48 9.37 13.29
N LEU A 657 -24.63 9.80 13.78
CA LEU A 657 -25.84 9.02 14.01
C LEU A 657 -27.02 9.70 13.31
N CYS A 658 -27.99 8.89 12.90
CA CYS A 658 -29.27 9.36 12.38
C CYS A 658 -30.40 8.88 13.31
N ALA A 659 -31.33 9.77 13.64
CA ALA A 659 -32.44 9.48 14.53
C ALA A 659 -33.78 9.92 13.92
N ASN A 660 -34.86 9.22 14.27
CA ASN A 660 -36.20 9.51 13.77
C ASN A 660 -36.91 10.67 14.51
N GLY A 661 -36.22 11.33 15.43
CA GLY A 661 -36.77 12.40 16.26
C GLY A 661 -35.81 12.83 17.37
N ALA A 662 -36.25 13.75 18.21
CA ALA A 662 -35.48 14.28 19.35
C ALA A 662 -36.15 13.99 20.71
N THR A 663 -36.95 12.93 20.80
CA THR A 663 -37.64 12.52 22.03
C THR A 663 -36.68 11.89 23.04
N VAL A 664 -37.11 11.77 24.32
CA VAL A 664 -36.35 11.08 25.39
C VAL A 664 -35.88 9.70 24.95
N GLU A 665 -36.74 8.97 24.25
CA GLU A 665 -36.49 7.61 23.73
C GLU A 665 -35.31 7.56 22.77
N ASN A 666 -35.02 8.67 22.08
CA ASN A 666 -33.89 8.81 21.18
C ASN A 666 -32.64 9.33 21.91
N LEU A 667 -32.82 10.15 22.95
CA LEU A 667 -31.72 10.71 23.75
C LEU A 667 -31.05 9.66 24.64
N ALA A 668 -31.82 8.70 25.17
CA ALA A 668 -31.30 7.64 26.05
C ALA A 668 -30.26 6.71 25.38
N PRO A 669 -30.48 6.22 24.15
CA PRO A 669 -29.44 5.48 23.41
C PRO A 669 -28.23 6.34 23.05
N VAL A 670 -28.44 7.63 22.74
CA VAL A 670 -27.38 8.54 22.28
C VAL A 670 -26.37 8.82 23.40
N GLY A 671 -26.81 9.07 24.63
CA GLY A 671 -25.92 9.31 25.75
C GLY A 671 -25.02 8.11 26.07
N LEU A 672 -25.57 6.90 26.08
CA LEU A 672 -24.78 5.67 26.24
C LEU A 672 -23.80 5.45 25.07
N THR A 673 -24.21 5.82 23.85
CA THR A 673 -23.33 5.74 22.67
C THR A 673 -22.17 6.73 22.76
N LEU A 674 -22.41 7.95 23.26
CA LEU A 674 -21.37 8.95 23.48
C LEU A 674 -20.34 8.49 24.51
N MET A 675 -20.76 7.79 25.57
CA MET A 675 -19.82 7.15 26.52
C MET A 675 -18.87 6.19 25.80
N LYS A 676 -19.43 5.30 24.96
CA LYS A 676 -18.63 4.30 24.22
C LYS A 676 -17.78 4.90 23.10
N GLN A 677 -18.30 5.91 22.42
CA GLN A 677 -17.52 6.67 21.43
C GLN A 677 -16.36 7.41 22.11
N ASN A 678 -16.54 7.93 23.33
CA ASN A 678 -15.47 8.56 24.08
C ASN A 678 -14.38 7.56 24.53
N GLU A 679 -14.76 6.35 24.95
CA GLU A 679 -13.80 5.26 25.20
C GLU A 679 -12.98 4.93 23.93
N TYR A 680 -13.66 4.75 22.79
CA TYR A 680 -13.00 4.47 21.50
C TYR A 680 -12.10 5.62 21.03
N ALA A 681 -12.57 6.87 21.10
CA ALA A 681 -11.83 8.04 20.69
C ALA A 681 -10.53 8.19 21.47
N ARG A 682 -10.55 7.92 22.78
CA ARG A 682 -9.34 7.91 23.61
C ARG A 682 -8.36 6.86 23.15
N VAL A 683 -8.79 5.62 22.93
CA VAL A 683 -7.92 4.52 22.48
C VAL A 683 -7.35 4.78 21.09
N CYS A 684 -8.17 5.20 20.13
CA CYS A 684 -7.74 5.45 18.76
C CYS A 684 -6.72 6.61 18.65
N THR A 685 -6.76 7.56 19.58
CA THR A 685 -5.84 8.70 19.60
C THR A 685 -4.64 8.50 20.52
N ILE A 686 -4.46 7.31 21.11
CA ILE A 686 -3.25 6.96 21.85
C ILE A 686 -2.06 7.00 20.88
N PRO A 687 -1.03 7.83 21.13
CA PRO A 687 0.22 7.75 20.38
C PRO A 687 0.88 6.39 20.66
N ASN A 688 1.36 5.73 19.61
CA ASN A 688 1.89 4.38 19.71
C ASN A 688 3.06 4.28 20.67
N SER A 689 2.84 3.58 21.77
CA SER A 689 3.88 2.98 22.59
C SER A 689 3.88 1.49 22.26
N ASN A 690 4.68 1.06 21.28
CA ASN A 690 5.12 -0.34 21.07
C ASN A 690 6.14 -0.45 19.94
#